data_AF-A0A1F6QVX9-F1
#
_entry.id   AF-A0A1F6QVX9-F1
#
_cell.length_a   1.000
_cell.length_b   1.000
_cell.length_c   1.000
_cell.angle_alpha   90.00
_cell.angle_beta   90.00
_cell.angle_gamma   90.00
#
_symmetry.space_group_name_H-M   'P 1'
#
loop_
_entity.id
_entity.type
_entity.pdbx_description
1 polymer ?
#
loop_
_entity_poly.entity_id
_entity_poly.type
_entity_poly.pdbx_seq_one_letter_code
_entity_poly.pdbx_strand_id
1 'polypeptide(L)'
;MEITREEVQTEYGKETYFTGNVENPRYKFSKVEMKSGFDTGFLKKKNNFITNVIIKGSIEISFINSDGRLIETTYKAGDGWVVLPNGVHKISALEDTTYFQIVDFPEGDVLKSKTNESIQNDISGRDYVISLSDYSVNKPWGEEHWLVHPDFWRDLGFGVGPYAVKRIVMKKKGKQSSLQLHEKKSETNVIIKGSADVLLRVPEGEHDEYIDTLKGGRFFLKRYKFASNGDFVGWSVPTKAVHRVINNSDYYEAIEASTPELEDVIRLLDDDNRGDGVIPEEHSFYKVCILAAGKGTRVLYAVDFNKALLPVGSKSALTRIIEKFPKNIEIVIPIGYKGELIKEFAEIAYPDRKITFVEVDNFEGPGSGPGYSLLCCKPHLQCPFIWTSVDTIVEDDVPSPTKNWIGVGKISDSARFLVADALNGVVETFFDKVPTDMLLEKSYNKKDILNNAFIGMAGINDYKIFWESLEKDTSMVRNERQVSNGLNGLLKANKKIYTKPFYGWYDTGTTESYLITSKHFDERQVLLKLSEYIYFEDGNVIKYYANENIVKDRIKRANLLKGIVPKIIHSTPHFYAYKFVDGKLLSEIIDTEKFRFFLDFCKENLWNRIDLSESEMKEFRKRSRNFYYDKTLQRINDFYNLTGIKDEENVINGIYVPKLSELLSRVDFEKLEDSVPVLFHGDLQPENIIVVNNPNNVKDFCLLDWRQDYAGLTDYGDIYYDFAKLKHALIVNGEIIRNNNFSIKKDDKKVNFSYYMKSNLITFLEDFEDFVKKEGYDVEKVNILTSLIYLNIAPLHHYPYNLFLYYLGKYTLYKSLKTIK
;
A
#
# COMPACT_ATOMS: atom_id res chain seq x y z
N MET A 1 6.02 37.62 -45.59
CA MET A 1 5.35 37.52 -44.29
C MET A 1 5.24 36.03 -44.00
N GLU A 2 6.04 35.51 -43.07
CA GLU A 2 6.31 34.06 -43.02
C GLU A 2 5.89 33.37 -41.70
N ILE A 3 5.41 34.13 -40.70
CA ILE A 3 4.58 33.63 -39.60
C ILE A 3 3.42 34.61 -39.44
N THR A 4 2.19 34.10 -39.40
CA THR A 4 1.03 34.82 -38.84
C THR A 4 0.79 34.26 -37.44
N ARG A 5 0.83 35.15 -36.44
CA ARG A 5 0.37 34.86 -35.09
C ARG A 5 -0.94 35.59 -34.90
N GLU A 6 -2.02 34.82 -34.85
CA GLU A 6 -3.30 35.32 -34.38
C GLU A 6 -3.39 34.99 -32.89
N GLU A 7 -3.38 36.02 -32.07
CA GLU A 7 -3.78 35.88 -30.68
C GLU A 7 -5.29 35.72 -30.66
N VAL A 8 -5.80 34.83 -29.81
CA VAL A 8 -7.25 34.77 -29.58
C VAL A 8 -7.63 36.02 -28.79
N GLN A 9 -7.91 37.13 -29.49
CA GLN A 9 -8.75 38.20 -28.99
C GLN A 9 -10.17 37.87 -29.43
N THR A 10 -11.02 37.53 -28.46
CA THR A 10 -12.44 37.29 -28.70
C THR A 10 -13.11 38.59 -29.14
N GLU A 11 -13.32 38.80 -30.44
CA GLU A 11 -14.15 39.91 -30.91
C GLU A 11 -15.63 39.54 -30.84
N TYR A 12 -16.40 40.39 -30.18
CA TYR A 12 -17.45 41.12 -30.89
C TYR A 12 -17.48 42.58 -30.40
N GLY A 13 -17.08 43.50 -31.28
CA GLY A 13 -17.52 44.90 -31.35
C GLY A 13 -17.41 45.78 -30.10
N LYS A 14 -16.41 46.67 -30.08
CA LYS A 14 -16.23 47.79 -29.12
C LYS A 14 -16.27 47.38 -27.64
N GLU A 15 -15.07 47.32 -27.05
CA GLU A 15 -14.75 47.40 -25.61
C GLU A 15 -15.65 46.57 -24.67
N THR A 16 -15.03 45.57 -23.99
CA THR A 16 -15.51 44.71 -22.89
C THR A 16 -16.33 43.44 -23.22
N TYR A 17 -16.33 42.49 -22.25
CA TYR A 17 -17.02 41.18 -22.10
C TYR A 17 -16.22 39.95 -22.62
N PHE A 18 -15.52 39.09 -21.84
CA PHE A 18 -15.63 38.53 -20.48
C PHE A 18 -16.95 37.77 -20.19
N THR A 19 -16.98 36.46 -20.43
CA THR A 19 -18.03 35.58 -19.87
C THR A 19 -17.65 35.20 -18.44
N GLY A 20 -18.04 36.07 -17.50
CA GLY A 20 -17.84 35.91 -16.05
C GLY A 20 -16.60 36.64 -15.53
N ASN A 21 -16.78 37.79 -14.87
CA ASN A 21 -15.84 38.56 -14.01
C ASN A 21 -14.36 38.11 -13.91
N VAL A 22 -13.62 37.97 -15.00
CA VAL A 22 -12.17 37.68 -14.93
C VAL A 22 -11.45 38.52 -15.96
N GLU A 23 -10.99 39.71 -15.55
CA GLU A 23 -10.26 40.68 -16.37
C GLU A 23 -8.95 40.14 -17.00
N ASN A 24 -8.46 38.97 -16.58
CA ASN A 24 -7.23 38.33 -17.10
C ASN A 24 -7.36 36.80 -17.09
N PRO A 25 -7.69 36.13 -18.22
CA PRO A 25 -7.70 34.66 -18.27
C PRO A 25 -6.28 34.13 -18.05
N ARG A 26 -6.17 33.10 -17.19
CA ARG A 26 -4.88 32.50 -16.83
C ARG A 26 -4.14 31.95 -18.06
N TYR A 27 -4.85 31.21 -18.92
CA TYR A 27 -4.27 30.58 -20.10
C TYR A 27 -4.43 31.43 -21.37
N LYS A 28 -3.30 31.77 -22.00
CA LYS A 28 -3.27 32.42 -23.31
C LYS A 28 -3.07 31.37 -24.41
N PHE A 29 -4.03 31.31 -25.34
CA PHE A 29 -3.93 30.51 -26.56
C PHE A 29 -3.50 31.40 -27.72
N SER A 30 -2.52 30.94 -28.49
CA SER A 30 -2.08 31.57 -29.73
C SER A 30 -2.10 30.52 -30.84
N LYS A 31 -2.78 30.84 -31.94
CA LYS A 31 -2.71 30.01 -33.13
C LYS A 31 -1.48 30.45 -33.93
N VAL A 32 -0.64 29.49 -34.26
CA VAL A 32 0.56 29.75 -35.06
C VAL A 32 0.42 29.01 -36.38
N GLU A 33 0.54 29.77 -37.47
CA GLU A 33 0.61 29.23 -38.83
C GLU A 33 2.00 29.43 -39.39
N MET A 34 2.59 28.34 -39.86
CA MET A 34 3.92 28.33 -40.49
C MET A 34 3.80 27.76 -41.90
N LYS A 35 4.40 28.45 -42.86
CA LYS A 35 4.54 27.96 -44.23
C LYS A 35 5.64 26.90 -44.32
N SER A 36 5.45 25.93 -45.21
CA SER A 36 6.47 24.92 -45.50
C SER A 36 7.85 25.55 -45.77
N GLY A 37 8.89 25.00 -45.15
CA GLY A 37 10.27 25.47 -45.27
C GLY A 37 10.65 26.64 -44.34
N PHE A 38 9.71 27.17 -43.55
CA PHE A 38 10.01 28.23 -42.59
C PHE A 38 10.61 27.69 -41.29
N ASP A 39 11.60 28.41 -40.73
CA ASP A 39 12.32 28.07 -39.49
C ASP A 39 12.36 29.28 -38.54
N THR A 40 12.12 29.06 -37.24
CA THR A 40 12.03 30.14 -36.24
C THR A 40 13.37 30.73 -35.80
N GLY A 41 14.50 30.08 -36.14
CA GLY A 41 15.76 30.17 -35.42
C GLY A 41 15.67 29.57 -34.01
N PHE A 42 16.80 29.50 -33.31
CA PHE A 42 16.81 29.08 -31.90
C PHE A 42 16.21 30.16 -30.99
N LEU A 43 15.23 29.75 -30.20
CA LEU A 43 14.48 30.57 -29.25
C LEU A 43 14.72 30.05 -27.83
N LYS A 44 15.00 30.98 -26.89
CA LYS A 44 14.99 30.72 -25.43
C LYS A 44 13.87 31.52 -24.78
N LYS A 45 12.95 30.86 -24.08
CA LYS A 45 11.94 31.53 -23.23
C LYS A 45 12.32 31.35 -21.75
N LYS A 46 12.51 32.44 -21.00
CA LYS A 46 13.11 32.39 -19.65
C LYS A 46 12.19 31.80 -18.57
N ASN A 47 10.91 32.18 -18.55
CA ASN A 47 10.07 31.99 -17.36
C ASN A 47 8.78 31.17 -17.58
N ASN A 48 8.48 30.75 -18.82
CA ASN A 48 7.16 30.20 -19.15
C ASN A 48 7.24 28.73 -19.53
N PHE A 49 6.29 27.95 -19.03
CA PHE A 49 5.93 26.66 -19.60
C PHE A 49 5.08 26.89 -20.84
N ILE A 50 5.43 26.20 -21.92
CA ILE A 50 4.74 26.34 -23.20
C ILE A 50 4.31 24.97 -23.65
N THR A 51 3.01 24.77 -23.79
CA THR A 51 2.47 23.56 -24.43
C THR A 51 2.14 23.89 -25.87
N ASN A 52 2.57 23.04 -26.79
CA ASN A 52 2.23 23.18 -28.19
C ASN A 52 1.52 21.92 -28.69
N VAL A 53 0.49 22.09 -29.49
CA VAL A 53 -0.37 21.01 -29.99
C VAL A 53 -0.59 21.21 -31.49
N ILE A 54 -0.19 20.24 -32.30
CA ILE A 54 -0.31 20.33 -33.77
C ILE A 54 -1.72 19.96 -34.19
N ILE A 55 -2.35 20.85 -34.94
CA ILE A 55 -3.69 20.66 -35.50
C ILE A 55 -3.60 20.12 -36.92
N LYS A 56 -2.68 20.64 -37.73
CA LYS A 56 -2.48 20.25 -39.12
C LYS A 56 -1.01 20.38 -39.49
N GLY A 57 -0.55 19.49 -40.35
CA GLY A 57 0.81 19.51 -40.89
C GLY A 57 1.82 18.80 -39.98
N SER A 58 3.09 19.14 -40.15
CA SER A 58 4.20 18.55 -39.43
C SER A 58 5.37 19.52 -39.30
N ILE A 59 6.05 19.42 -38.17
CA ILE A 59 7.22 20.21 -37.83
C ILE A 59 8.36 19.30 -37.38
N GLU A 60 9.57 19.81 -37.50
CA GLU A 60 10.75 19.31 -36.82
C GLU A 60 11.14 20.29 -35.72
N ILE A 61 11.46 19.77 -34.55
CA ILE A 61 12.01 20.55 -33.45
C ILE A 61 13.45 20.13 -33.23
N SER A 62 14.36 21.09 -33.36
CA SER A 62 15.76 20.93 -32.99
C SER A 62 15.98 21.57 -31.61
N PHE A 63 16.54 20.83 -30.65
CA PHE A 63 16.83 21.34 -29.30
C PHE A 63 18.10 20.72 -28.74
N ILE A 64 18.70 21.35 -27.73
CA ILE A 64 19.86 20.80 -27.04
C ILE A 64 19.37 20.03 -25.80
N ASN A 65 19.73 18.75 -25.71
CA ASN A 65 19.34 17.88 -24.61
C ASN A 65 20.23 18.09 -23.36
N SER A 66 19.93 17.38 -22.26
CA SER A 66 20.69 17.48 -21.00
C SER A 66 22.19 17.19 -21.14
N ASP A 67 22.60 16.45 -22.17
CA ASP A 67 23.99 16.06 -22.43
C ASP A 67 24.72 17.03 -23.38
N GLY A 68 24.11 18.16 -23.71
CA GLY A 68 24.66 19.15 -24.63
C GLY A 68 24.63 18.76 -26.10
N ARG A 69 23.86 17.72 -26.47
CA ARG A 69 23.72 17.24 -27.86
C ARG A 69 22.50 17.87 -28.53
N LEU A 70 22.65 18.20 -29.82
CA LEU A 70 21.53 18.59 -30.66
C LEU A 70 20.68 17.36 -30.97
N ILE A 71 19.40 17.43 -30.62
CA ILE A 71 18.37 16.44 -30.91
C ILE A 71 17.36 17.05 -31.87
N GLU A 72 16.95 16.27 -32.86
CA GLU A 72 15.89 16.62 -33.81
C GLU A 72 14.74 15.63 -33.64
N THR A 73 13.52 16.15 -33.53
CA THR A 73 12.32 15.33 -33.34
C THR A 73 11.19 15.86 -34.21
N THR A 74 10.59 14.97 -34.99
CA THR A 74 9.45 15.29 -35.86
C THR A 74 8.13 15.07 -35.13
N TYR A 75 7.23 16.04 -35.28
CA TYR A 75 5.87 16.00 -34.76
C TYR A 75 4.88 16.23 -35.91
N LYS A 76 3.75 15.53 -35.88
CA LYS A 76 2.66 15.63 -36.88
C LYS A 76 1.34 16.00 -36.22
N ALA A 77 0.31 16.25 -37.02
CA ALA A 77 -1.04 16.51 -36.55
C ALA A 77 -1.50 15.50 -35.48
N GLY A 78 -1.98 16.02 -34.36
CA GLY A 78 -2.35 15.25 -33.17
C GLY A 78 -1.26 15.14 -32.11
N ASP A 79 0.01 15.34 -32.48
CA ASP A 79 1.12 15.34 -31.52
C ASP A 79 1.24 16.68 -30.79
N GLY A 80 2.01 16.69 -29.70
CA GLY A 80 2.35 17.91 -28.98
C GLY A 80 3.67 17.80 -28.22
N TRP A 81 4.15 18.93 -27.74
CA TRP A 81 5.35 19.01 -26.91
C TRP A 81 5.23 20.14 -25.89
N VAL A 82 5.95 19.97 -24.78
CA VAL A 82 6.16 21.01 -23.78
C VAL A 82 7.57 21.55 -23.90
N VAL A 83 7.70 22.88 -23.89
CA VAL A 83 8.97 23.57 -23.69
C VAL A 83 9.03 24.06 -22.25
N LEU A 84 10.03 23.60 -21.51
CA LEU A 84 10.31 24.02 -20.14
C LEU A 84 10.98 25.41 -20.10
N PRO A 85 10.86 26.15 -18.98
CA PRO A 85 11.59 27.41 -18.79
C PRO A 85 13.07 27.26 -19.08
N ASN A 86 13.66 28.25 -19.74
CA ASN A 86 15.04 28.29 -20.24
C ASN A 86 15.39 27.31 -21.37
N GLY A 87 14.42 26.55 -21.86
CA GLY A 87 14.60 25.65 -23.00
C GLY A 87 14.96 26.37 -24.28
N VAL A 88 16.03 25.90 -24.94
CA VAL A 88 16.48 26.41 -26.24
C VAL A 88 16.07 25.44 -27.34
N HIS A 89 15.22 25.91 -28.25
CA HIS A 89 14.66 25.08 -29.32
C HIS A 89 14.47 25.90 -30.59
N LYS A 90 14.42 25.20 -31.72
CA LYS A 90 14.16 25.72 -33.07
C LYS A 90 13.04 24.90 -33.68
N ILE A 91 12.08 25.56 -34.32
CA ILE A 91 10.94 24.90 -34.97
C ILE A 91 11.05 25.13 -36.47
N SER A 92 11.03 24.04 -37.22
CA SER A 92 11.04 24.03 -38.69
C SER A 92 9.74 23.43 -39.20
N ALA A 93 9.00 24.14 -40.04
CA ALA A 93 7.80 23.59 -40.67
C ALA A 93 8.20 22.74 -41.88
N LEU A 94 7.87 21.44 -41.84
CA LEU A 94 8.14 20.52 -42.95
C LEU A 94 7.09 20.68 -44.06
N GLU A 95 5.87 21.04 -43.67
CA GLU A 95 4.75 21.39 -44.56
C GLU A 95 3.97 22.58 -43.99
N ASP A 96 2.96 23.07 -44.70
CA ASP A 96 2.05 24.11 -44.18
C ASP A 96 1.38 23.61 -42.89
N THR A 97 1.76 24.21 -41.77
CA THR A 97 1.48 23.69 -40.43
C THR A 97 0.73 24.70 -39.58
N THR A 98 -0.26 24.21 -38.85
CA THR A 98 -1.01 24.96 -37.84
C THR A 98 -0.90 24.24 -36.50
N TYR A 99 -0.48 24.97 -35.46
CA TYR A 99 -0.45 24.46 -34.09
C TYR A 99 -0.95 25.52 -33.10
N PHE A 100 -1.46 25.08 -31.96
CA PHE A 100 -1.77 25.95 -30.84
C PHE A 100 -0.61 26.01 -29.88
N GLN A 101 -0.28 27.22 -29.44
CA GLN A 101 0.62 27.48 -28.34
C GLN A 101 -0.20 27.93 -27.12
N ILE A 102 0.01 27.28 -25.99
CA ILE A 102 -0.70 27.50 -24.73
C ILE A 102 0.32 27.97 -23.69
N VAL A 103 0.04 29.11 -23.05
CA VAL A 103 0.91 29.72 -22.04
C VAL A 103 0.11 30.01 -20.77
N ASP A 104 0.61 29.59 -19.61
CA ASP A 104 -0.04 29.75 -18.29
C ASP A 104 0.04 31.19 -17.72
N PHE A 105 0.92 32.06 -18.27
CA PHE A 105 1.09 33.48 -17.88
C PHE A 105 1.68 34.32 -19.05
N PRO A 106 1.61 35.68 -19.04
CA PRO A 106 2.14 36.53 -20.12
C PRO A 106 3.62 36.27 -20.45
N GLU A 107 4.04 36.52 -21.71
CA GLU A 107 5.40 36.25 -22.19
C GLU A 107 6.48 37.02 -21.39
N GLY A 108 7.48 36.30 -20.86
CA GLY A 108 8.77 36.88 -20.46
C GLY A 108 9.71 37.08 -21.65
N ASP A 109 10.84 37.77 -21.46
CA ASP A 109 11.81 38.10 -22.51
C ASP A 109 12.14 36.92 -23.44
N VAL A 110 11.99 37.14 -24.75
CA VAL A 110 12.42 36.21 -25.80
C VAL A 110 13.80 36.62 -26.30
N LEU A 111 14.80 35.77 -26.07
CA LEU A 111 16.13 35.96 -26.65
C LEU A 111 16.23 35.17 -27.96
N LYS A 112 16.54 35.87 -29.05
CA LYS A 112 16.88 35.28 -30.36
C LYS A 112 18.39 35.18 -30.47
N SER A 113 18.92 33.96 -30.68
CA SER A 113 20.33 33.72 -30.98
C SER A 113 20.46 33.13 -32.39
N LYS A 114 21.53 33.50 -33.12
CA LYS A 114 21.79 33.03 -34.50
C LYS A 114 22.88 31.96 -34.60
N THR A 115 23.56 31.56 -33.51
CA THR A 115 24.70 30.62 -33.60
C THR A 115 24.78 29.61 -32.45
N ASN A 116 25.10 28.35 -32.81
CA ASN A 116 25.18 27.19 -31.91
C ASN A 116 26.20 27.35 -30.76
N GLU A 117 27.27 28.11 -30.96
CA GLU A 117 28.36 28.27 -29.97
C GLU A 117 27.97 29.10 -28.73
N SER A 118 26.92 29.93 -28.81
CA SER A 118 26.50 30.81 -27.70
C SER A 118 25.62 30.14 -26.65
N ILE A 119 25.15 28.91 -26.89
CA ILE A 119 24.10 28.24 -26.11
C ILE A 119 24.66 27.19 -25.14
N GLN A 120 25.85 26.63 -25.40
CA GLN A 120 26.42 25.49 -24.65
C GLN A 120 26.81 25.79 -23.19
N ASN A 121 26.96 27.06 -22.80
CA ASN A 121 27.48 27.42 -21.47
C ASN A 121 26.43 27.62 -20.36
N ASP A 122 25.14 27.40 -20.63
CA ASP A 122 24.06 27.93 -19.78
C ASP A 122 22.94 26.91 -19.45
N ILE A 123 23.21 25.61 -19.62
CA ILE A 123 22.21 24.55 -19.50
C ILE A 123 22.77 23.40 -18.64
N SER A 124 22.15 23.12 -17.48
CA SER A 124 22.49 21.95 -16.67
C SER A 124 21.28 21.02 -16.48
N GLY A 125 21.50 19.72 -16.74
CA GLY A 125 20.86 18.61 -16.03
C GLY A 125 19.44 18.15 -16.39
N ARG A 126 18.75 18.70 -17.40
CA ARG A 126 17.40 18.24 -17.83
C ARG A 126 17.14 18.44 -19.33
N ASP A 127 16.25 17.63 -19.90
CA ASP A 127 15.69 17.87 -21.24
C ASP A 127 14.63 18.96 -21.18
N TYR A 128 14.74 19.97 -22.03
CA TYR A 128 13.85 21.14 -22.01
C TYR A 128 12.71 21.09 -23.03
N VAL A 129 12.75 20.13 -23.96
CA VAL A 129 11.66 19.83 -24.89
C VAL A 129 11.21 18.41 -24.63
N ILE A 130 9.94 18.26 -24.30
CA ILE A 130 9.38 16.98 -23.86
C ILE A 130 8.17 16.66 -24.72
N SER A 131 8.23 15.54 -25.46
CA SER A 131 7.09 15.07 -26.25
C SER A 131 5.93 14.69 -25.33
N LEU A 132 4.71 15.08 -25.70
CA LEU A 132 3.51 14.71 -24.97
C LEU A 132 3.13 13.27 -25.29
N SER A 133 2.72 12.51 -24.27
CA SER A 133 2.03 11.23 -24.44
C SER A 133 0.51 11.48 -24.43
N ASP A 134 -0.22 11.03 -25.44
CA ASP A 134 -1.69 11.09 -25.45
C ASP A 134 -2.25 9.86 -24.72
N TYR A 135 -2.92 10.07 -23.59
CA TYR A 135 -3.78 9.06 -23.00
C TYR A 135 -5.24 9.52 -23.08
N SER A 136 -6.14 8.60 -23.41
CA SER A 136 -7.54 8.93 -23.63
C SER A 136 -8.43 8.35 -22.53
N VAL A 137 -9.38 9.15 -22.08
CA VAL A 137 -10.41 8.80 -21.13
C VAL A 137 -11.73 8.77 -21.86
N ASN A 138 -12.36 7.59 -21.90
CA ASN A 138 -13.69 7.46 -22.48
C ASN A 138 -14.72 7.98 -21.48
N LYS A 139 -15.59 8.86 -21.96
CA LYS A 139 -16.75 9.37 -21.23
C LYS A 139 -18.03 8.91 -21.93
N PRO A 140 -19.16 8.79 -21.23
CA PRO A 140 -20.43 8.48 -21.90
C PRO A 140 -20.83 9.50 -22.99
N TRP A 141 -20.36 10.75 -22.85
CA TRP A 141 -20.61 11.83 -23.80
C TRP A 141 -19.54 12.01 -24.90
N GLY A 142 -18.38 11.35 -24.80
CA GLY A 142 -17.26 11.59 -25.70
C GLY A 142 -15.93 11.06 -25.18
N GLU A 143 -14.83 11.70 -25.54
CA GLU A 143 -13.48 11.30 -25.17
C GLU A 143 -12.68 12.54 -24.68
N GLU A 144 -11.89 12.37 -23.62
CA GLU A 144 -10.89 13.34 -23.20
C GLU A 144 -9.50 12.77 -23.52
N HIS A 145 -8.75 13.43 -24.40
CA HIS A 145 -7.38 13.10 -24.76
C HIS A 145 -6.43 13.98 -23.94
N TRP A 146 -5.86 13.44 -22.88
CA TRP A 146 -4.97 14.17 -22.00
C TRP A 146 -3.60 14.31 -22.64
N LEU A 147 -3.25 15.57 -22.92
CA LEU A 147 -1.97 15.95 -23.48
C LEU A 147 -0.97 16.28 -22.37
N VAL A 148 -1.45 16.91 -21.29
CA VAL A 148 -0.70 17.21 -20.06
C VAL A 148 -1.61 16.90 -18.88
N HIS A 149 -1.27 15.87 -18.09
CA HIS A 149 -1.96 15.54 -16.84
C HIS A 149 -1.14 16.02 -15.64
N PRO A 150 -1.73 16.33 -14.47
CA PRO A 150 -0.95 16.72 -13.29
C PRO A 150 0.20 15.76 -12.96
N ASP A 151 0.00 14.45 -13.15
CA ASP A 151 1.06 13.45 -12.94
C ASP A 151 2.24 13.56 -13.91
N PHE A 152 2.07 14.09 -15.12
CA PHE A 152 3.17 14.34 -16.06
C PHE A 152 4.22 15.25 -15.42
N TRP A 153 3.79 16.24 -14.63
CA TRP A 153 4.70 17.13 -13.94
C TRP A 153 5.38 16.48 -12.75
N ARG A 154 4.71 15.54 -12.06
CA ARG A 154 5.29 14.78 -10.96
C ARG A 154 6.44 13.91 -11.45
N ASP A 155 6.27 13.25 -12.59
CA ASP A 155 7.31 12.43 -13.23
C ASP A 155 8.56 13.25 -13.61
N LEU A 156 8.39 14.55 -13.84
CA LEU A 156 9.47 15.51 -14.11
C LEU A 156 10.03 16.20 -12.85
N GLY A 157 9.53 15.85 -11.67
CA GLY A 157 9.97 16.38 -10.38
C GLY A 157 9.39 17.75 -10.01
N PHE A 158 8.27 18.17 -10.62
CA PHE A 158 7.61 19.45 -10.36
C PHE A 158 6.39 19.34 -9.42
N GLY A 159 6.16 18.18 -8.79
CA GLY A 159 4.98 17.95 -7.94
C GLY A 159 3.67 17.93 -8.74
N VAL A 160 2.62 18.58 -8.25
CA VAL A 160 1.28 18.62 -8.90
C VAL A 160 1.25 19.40 -10.23
N GLY A 161 2.33 20.10 -10.55
CA GLY A 161 2.47 20.84 -11.80
C GLY A 161 1.65 22.12 -11.91
N PRO A 162 1.92 22.96 -12.91
CA PRO A 162 1.28 24.27 -13.06
C PRO A 162 -0.13 24.21 -13.68
N TYR A 163 -0.40 23.27 -14.57
CA TYR A 163 -1.66 23.18 -15.32
C TYR A 163 -1.87 21.79 -15.93
N ALA A 164 -3.07 21.55 -16.45
CA ALA A 164 -3.40 20.41 -17.28
C ALA A 164 -3.88 20.86 -18.66
N VAL A 165 -3.67 20.03 -19.68
CA VAL A 165 -4.15 20.25 -21.05
C VAL A 165 -4.78 18.96 -21.55
N LYS A 166 -5.99 19.07 -22.08
CA LYS A 166 -6.68 17.95 -22.74
C LYS A 166 -7.39 18.41 -24.00
N ARG A 167 -7.59 17.48 -24.93
CA ARG A 167 -8.40 17.64 -26.11
C ARG A 167 -9.72 16.91 -25.90
N ILE A 168 -10.83 17.62 -26.05
CA ILE A 168 -12.18 17.11 -25.81
C ILE A 168 -12.81 16.81 -27.15
N VAL A 169 -13.30 15.58 -27.32
CA VAL A 169 -13.94 15.13 -28.56
C VAL A 169 -15.35 14.63 -28.26
N MET A 170 -16.35 15.16 -29.00
CA MET A 170 -17.72 14.66 -28.98
C MET A 170 -18.13 14.28 -30.41
N LYS A 171 -18.41 12.99 -30.64
CA LYS A 171 -18.60 12.40 -31.99
C LYS A 171 -20.07 12.38 -32.46
N LYS A 172 -20.99 13.02 -31.73
CA LYS A 172 -22.41 13.05 -32.07
C LYS A 172 -23.08 14.31 -31.53
N LYS A 173 -23.93 14.92 -32.35
CA LYS A 173 -24.77 16.06 -31.97
C LYS A 173 -25.67 15.72 -30.78
N GLY A 174 -25.83 16.67 -29.86
CA GLY A 174 -26.63 16.54 -28.64
C GLY A 174 -25.92 15.84 -27.48
N LYS A 175 -24.68 15.36 -27.66
CA LYS A 175 -23.85 14.94 -26.52
C LYS A 175 -23.48 16.16 -25.67
N GLN A 176 -23.49 15.99 -24.36
CA GLN A 176 -23.23 17.07 -23.42
C GLN A 176 -22.37 16.59 -22.25
N SER A 177 -21.51 17.47 -21.76
CA SER A 177 -20.79 17.23 -20.51
C SER A 177 -21.77 17.21 -19.34
N SER A 178 -21.30 16.79 -18.17
CA SER A 178 -22.04 16.99 -16.94
C SER A 178 -22.25 18.49 -16.65
N LEU A 179 -23.27 18.81 -15.86
CA LEU A 179 -23.39 20.14 -15.25
C LEU A 179 -22.51 20.13 -14.01
N GLN A 180 -21.53 21.02 -13.97
CA GLN A 180 -20.47 20.97 -12.98
C GLN A 180 -20.21 22.33 -12.35
N LEU A 181 -19.81 22.31 -11.08
CA LEU A 181 -19.29 23.44 -10.31
C LEU A 181 -17.81 23.19 -10.05
N HIS A 182 -16.96 24.19 -10.29
CA HIS A 182 -15.54 24.13 -9.96
C HIS A 182 -15.28 24.91 -8.68
N GLU A 183 -14.76 24.31 -7.61
CA GLU A 183 -14.51 25.10 -6.38
C GLU A 183 -13.30 26.03 -6.52
N LYS A 184 -12.21 25.52 -7.08
CA LYS A 184 -10.92 26.20 -7.31
C LYS A 184 -10.41 26.01 -8.73
N LYS A 185 -10.86 24.98 -9.47
CA LYS A 185 -10.51 24.81 -10.88
C LYS A 185 -10.95 26.03 -11.71
N SER A 186 -10.09 26.48 -12.62
CA SER A 186 -10.47 27.36 -13.73
C SER A 186 -9.95 26.78 -15.05
N GLU A 187 -10.64 27.05 -16.14
CA GLU A 187 -10.31 26.49 -17.45
C GLU A 187 -10.54 27.47 -18.60
N THR A 188 -9.78 27.30 -19.68
CA THR A 188 -9.98 27.99 -20.96
C THR A 188 -10.09 26.93 -22.05
N ASN A 189 -11.13 27.05 -22.88
CA ASN A 189 -11.44 26.14 -23.97
C ASN A 189 -11.33 26.88 -25.31
N VAL A 190 -10.75 26.23 -26.31
CA VAL A 190 -10.70 26.73 -27.70
C VAL A 190 -11.19 25.64 -28.64
N ILE A 191 -12.20 25.96 -29.46
CA ILE A 191 -12.77 25.03 -30.44
C ILE A 191 -11.80 24.89 -31.61
N ILE A 192 -11.40 23.64 -31.89
CA ILE A 192 -10.64 23.26 -33.09
C ILE A 192 -11.60 23.04 -34.26
N LYS A 193 -12.72 22.35 -34.00
CA LYS A 193 -13.68 21.96 -35.03
C LYS A 193 -15.08 21.82 -34.46
N GLY A 194 -16.07 22.22 -35.24
CA GLY A 194 -17.49 22.07 -34.90
C GLY A 194 -18.06 23.26 -34.12
N SER A 195 -19.13 23.01 -33.38
CA SER A 195 -19.86 24.03 -32.63
C SER A 195 -20.40 23.47 -31.33
N ALA A 196 -20.42 24.30 -30.29
CA ALA A 196 -20.97 23.96 -28.98
C ALA A 196 -21.79 25.10 -28.38
N ASP A 197 -22.81 24.74 -27.62
CA ASP A 197 -23.43 25.65 -26.66
C ASP A 197 -22.79 25.46 -25.29
N VAL A 198 -22.47 26.56 -24.60
CA VAL A 198 -22.01 26.54 -23.22
C VAL A 198 -23.08 27.16 -22.35
N LEU A 199 -23.55 26.41 -21.37
CA LEU A 199 -24.45 26.91 -20.34
C LEU A 199 -23.61 27.44 -19.19
N LEU A 200 -23.89 28.67 -18.74
CA LEU A 200 -23.25 29.28 -17.58
C LEU A 200 -24.31 29.73 -16.58
N ARG A 201 -24.05 29.55 -15.28
CA ARG A 201 -24.93 30.08 -14.24
C ARG A 201 -24.96 31.60 -14.25
N VAL A 202 -26.18 32.12 -14.14
CA VAL A 202 -26.48 33.56 -14.04
C VAL A 202 -27.49 33.81 -12.89
N PRO A 203 -27.69 35.06 -12.48
CA PRO A 203 -28.76 35.42 -11.53
C PRO A 203 -30.16 35.08 -12.05
N GLU A 204 -31.09 34.93 -11.11
CA GLU A 204 -32.52 34.76 -11.39
C GLU A 204 -33.06 36.03 -12.10
N GLY A 205 -33.42 35.89 -13.39
CA GLY A 205 -33.87 36.97 -14.26
C GLY A 205 -33.06 37.16 -15.55
N GLU A 206 -31.84 36.60 -15.63
CA GLU A 206 -30.96 36.74 -16.81
C GLU A 206 -30.77 35.44 -17.60
N HIS A 207 -31.55 34.41 -17.30
CA HIS A 207 -31.38 33.04 -17.79
C HIS A 207 -32.25 32.72 -19.01
N ASP A 208 -31.80 31.74 -19.78
CA ASP A 208 -32.58 31.13 -20.86
C ASP A 208 -33.33 29.89 -20.36
N GLU A 209 -32.77 29.19 -19.37
CA GLU A 209 -33.34 27.97 -18.79
C GLU A 209 -32.97 27.81 -17.31
N TYR A 210 -33.68 26.95 -16.59
CA TYR A 210 -33.34 26.54 -15.23
C TYR A 210 -33.27 25.03 -15.11
N ILE A 211 -32.42 24.54 -14.20
CA ILE A 211 -32.22 23.12 -13.93
C ILE A 211 -32.34 22.87 -12.44
N ASP A 212 -33.19 21.92 -12.05
CA ASP A 212 -33.24 21.36 -10.71
C ASP A 212 -32.16 20.25 -10.60
N THR A 213 -31.32 20.33 -9.58
CA THR A 213 -30.14 19.47 -9.43
C THR A 213 -30.39 18.29 -8.51
N LEU A 214 -29.57 17.25 -8.65
CA LEU A 214 -29.62 16.05 -7.80
C LEU A 214 -29.42 16.37 -6.30
N LYS A 215 -28.78 17.49 -5.99
CA LYS A 215 -28.52 17.97 -4.61
C LYS A 215 -29.62 18.91 -4.07
N GLY A 216 -30.77 19.01 -4.76
CA GLY A 216 -31.93 19.78 -4.29
C GLY A 216 -31.86 21.29 -4.51
N GLY A 217 -30.92 21.77 -5.34
CA GLY A 217 -30.80 23.20 -5.70
C GLY A 217 -31.31 23.51 -7.11
N ARG A 218 -31.93 24.68 -7.30
CA ARG A 218 -32.32 25.21 -8.61
C ARG A 218 -31.26 26.18 -9.13
N PHE A 219 -30.78 25.96 -10.35
CA PHE A 219 -29.79 26.82 -11.00
C PHE A 219 -30.37 27.44 -12.27
N PHE A 220 -30.14 28.75 -12.44
CA PHE A 220 -30.54 29.51 -13.61
C PHE A 220 -29.35 29.62 -14.56
N LEU A 221 -29.53 29.23 -15.82
CA LEU A 221 -28.48 29.08 -16.81
C LEU A 221 -28.75 29.93 -18.06
N LYS A 222 -27.72 30.59 -18.56
CA LYS A 222 -27.71 31.30 -19.84
C LYS A 222 -26.88 30.53 -20.86
N ARG A 223 -27.36 30.50 -22.10
CA ARG A 223 -26.80 29.72 -23.20
C ARG A 223 -25.98 30.61 -24.13
N TYR A 224 -24.72 30.26 -24.29
CA TYR A 224 -23.78 30.92 -25.18
C TYR A 224 -23.43 29.99 -26.34
N LYS A 225 -23.57 30.46 -27.58
CA LYS A 225 -23.33 29.65 -28.78
C LYS A 225 -21.97 29.95 -29.36
N PHE A 226 -21.16 28.92 -29.56
CA PHE A 226 -19.82 29.02 -30.14
C PHE A 226 -19.70 28.11 -31.36
N ALA A 227 -19.23 28.64 -32.49
CA ALA A 227 -19.06 27.88 -33.73
C ALA A 227 -17.74 28.27 -34.41
N SER A 228 -16.91 27.28 -34.74
CA SER A 228 -15.72 27.49 -35.55
C SER A 228 -16.12 27.50 -37.03
N ASN A 229 -16.25 28.68 -37.62
CA ASN A 229 -16.53 28.90 -39.06
C ASN A 229 -15.29 29.41 -39.81
N GLY A 230 -14.10 28.97 -39.40
CA GLY A 230 -12.81 29.50 -39.88
C GLY A 230 -12.16 30.49 -38.89
N ASP A 231 -12.95 31.04 -37.97
CA ASP A 231 -12.47 31.90 -36.87
C ASP A 231 -12.15 31.10 -35.59
N PHE A 232 -11.21 31.63 -34.79
CA PHE A 232 -10.78 31.05 -33.51
C PHE A 232 -11.73 31.45 -32.39
N VAL A 233 -12.51 30.49 -31.91
CA VAL A 233 -13.56 30.74 -30.92
C VAL A 233 -13.27 29.91 -29.66
N GLY A 234 -13.36 30.56 -28.50
CA GLY A 234 -13.13 29.94 -27.21
C GLY A 234 -13.85 30.66 -26.09
N TRP A 235 -13.79 30.10 -24.89
CA TRP A 235 -14.34 30.68 -23.68
C TRP A 235 -13.49 30.30 -22.47
N SER A 236 -13.62 31.04 -21.39
CA SER A 236 -13.04 30.70 -20.10
C SER A 236 -14.13 30.48 -19.06
N VAL A 237 -13.84 29.58 -18.13
CA VAL A 237 -14.67 29.32 -16.97
C VAL A 237 -13.84 29.67 -15.73
N PRO A 238 -14.32 30.63 -14.92
CA PRO A 238 -13.64 31.01 -13.70
C PRO A 238 -13.93 30.04 -12.55
N THR A 239 -13.16 30.17 -11.48
CA THR A 239 -13.43 29.44 -10.24
C THR A 239 -14.83 29.76 -9.72
N LYS A 240 -15.48 28.78 -9.09
CA LYS A 240 -16.86 28.83 -8.55
C LYS A 240 -17.96 29.03 -9.60
N ALA A 241 -17.64 28.96 -10.89
CA ALA A 241 -18.67 28.96 -11.93
C ALA A 241 -19.35 27.59 -12.02
N VAL A 242 -20.62 27.62 -12.43
CA VAL A 242 -21.36 26.43 -12.83
C VAL A 242 -21.51 26.46 -14.35
N HIS A 243 -21.11 25.38 -15.00
CA HIS A 243 -21.21 25.28 -16.46
C HIS A 243 -21.47 23.88 -17.00
N ARG A 244 -21.83 23.83 -18.29
CA ARG A 244 -21.94 22.62 -19.11
C ARG A 244 -21.64 22.95 -20.57
N VAL A 245 -21.04 22.02 -21.30
CA VAL A 245 -20.80 22.11 -22.75
C VAL A 245 -21.70 21.13 -23.48
N ILE A 246 -22.38 21.57 -24.54
CA ILE A 246 -23.32 20.79 -25.36
C ILE A 246 -22.86 20.85 -26.81
N ASN A 247 -22.54 19.70 -27.42
CA ASN A 247 -22.14 19.62 -28.82
C ASN A 247 -23.34 19.81 -29.75
N ASN A 248 -23.25 20.77 -30.67
CA ASN A 248 -24.28 21.10 -31.66
C ASN A 248 -23.97 20.61 -33.09
N SER A 249 -22.83 19.95 -33.27
CA SER A 249 -22.33 19.42 -34.54
C SER A 249 -22.21 17.89 -34.52
N ASP A 250 -22.12 17.26 -35.70
CA ASP A 250 -21.86 15.82 -35.78
C ASP A 250 -20.47 15.44 -35.26
N TYR A 251 -19.55 16.41 -35.23
CA TYR A 251 -18.23 16.27 -34.65
C TYR A 251 -17.79 17.59 -34.02
N TYR A 252 -17.45 17.53 -32.74
CA TYR A 252 -16.90 18.64 -31.97
C TYR A 252 -15.55 18.25 -31.39
N GLU A 253 -14.60 19.18 -31.49
CA GLU A 253 -13.25 19.05 -30.95
C GLU A 253 -12.77 20.38 -30.39
N ALA A 254 -12.23 20.36 -29.18
CA ALA A 254 -11.66 21.55 -28.53
C ALA A 254 -10.42 21.18 -27.72
N ILE A 255 -9.57 22.18 -27.44
CA ILE A 255 -8.50 22.08 -26.44
C ILE A 255 -8.93 22.83 -25.18
N GLU A 256 -8.88 22.16 -24.04
CA GLU A 256 -9.03 22.72 -22.71
C GLU A 256 -7.65 22.84 -22.06
N ALA A 257 -7.31 24.02 -21.53
CA ALA A 257 -6.25 24.20 -20.56
C ALA A 257 -6.85 24.59 -19.22
N SER A 258 -6.45 23.92 -18.14
CA SER A 258 -7.01 24.16 -16.82
C SER A 258 -5.97 24.14 -15.71
N THR A 259 -6.35 24.68 -14.57
CA THR A 259 -5.57 24.55 -13.33
C THR A 259 -5.57 23.09 -12.85
N PRO A 260 -4.61 22.67 -11.99
CA PRO A 260 -4.42 21.26 -11.65
C PRO A 260 -5.44 20.70 -10.65
N GLU A 261 -6.36 21.50 -10.11
CA GLU A 261 -7.38 21.11 -9.12
C GLU A 261 -8.52 20.27 -9.72
N LEU A 262 -8.21 19.16 -10.38
CA LEU A 262 -9.19 18.36 -11.13
C LEU A 262 -10.23 17.66 -10.24
N GLU A 263 -9.91 17.43 -8.96
CA GLU A 263 -10.75 16.68 -8.01
C GLU A 263 -11.90 17.52 -7.40
N ASP A 264 -11.83 18.86 -7.51
CA ASP A 264 -12.81 19.77 -6.89
C ASP A 264 -14.06 20.04 -7.75
N VAL A 265 -14.20 19.27 -8.83
CA VAL A 265 -15.29 19.37 -9.78
C VAL A 265 -16.52 18.67 -9.21
N ILE A 266 -17.44 19.45 -8.65
CA ILE A 266 -18.70 18.95 -8.10
C ILE A 266 -19.72 18.77 -9.23
N ARG A 267 -20.27 17.57 -9.39
CA ARG A 267 -21.30 17.32 -10.39
C ARG A 267 -22.68 17.65 -9.80
N LEU A 268 -23.38 18.55 -10.48
CA LEU A 268 -24.72 19.01 -10.07
C LEU A 268 -25.83 18.26 -10.80
N LEU A 269 -25.56 17.83 -12.03
CA LEU A 269 -26.43 16.97 -12.83
C LEU A 269 -25.59 16.14 -13.81
N ASP A 270 -25.86 14.84 -13.87
CA ASP A 270 -25.27 13.92 -14.84
C ASP A 270 -26.34 13.04 -15.47
N ASP A 271 -26.33 12.96 -16.81
CA ASP A 271 -27.31 12.15 -17.54
C ASP A 271 -26.94 10.65 -17.56
N ASP A 272 -25.72 10.33 -17.10
CA ASP A 272 -25.15 8.99 -17.07
C ASP A 272 -24.94 8.46 -15.64
N ASN A 273 -25.50 9.15 -14.63
CA ASN A 273 -25.50 8.76 -13.22
C ASN A 273 -24.10 8.54 -12.60
N ARG A 274 -23.10 9.36 -12.98
CA ARG A 274 -21.73 9.26 -12.47
C ARG A 274 -21.48 10.16 -11.25
N GLY A 275 -20.71 9.66 -10.28
CA GLY A 275 -20.38 10.37 -9.02
C GLY A 275 -19.37 11.51 -9.19
N ASP A 276 -19.40 12.50 -8.28
CA ASP A 276 -18.62 13.76 -8.32
C ASP A 276 -17.09 13.58 -8.53
N GLY A 277 -16.42 14.62 -9.03
CA GLY A 277 -14.96 14.69 -9.12
C GLY A 277 -14.34 13.90 -10.27
N VAL A 278 -13.02 13.66 -10.15
CA VAL A 278 -12.27 12.71 -10.97
C VAL A 278 -12.78 11.31 -10.65
N ILE A 279 -13.18 10.55 -11.68
CA ILE A 279 -13.67 9.19 -11.51
C ILE A 279 -12.51 8.22 -11.75
N PRO A 280 -11.97 7.58 -10.69
CA PRO A 280 -10.87 6.61 -10.75
C PRO A 280 -10.86 5.68 -11.97
N GLU A 281 -12.00 5.06 -12.25
CA GLU A 281 -12.17 4.05 -13.28
C GLU A 281 -12.07 4.65 -14.70
N GLU A 282 -12.45 5.92 -14.87
CA GLU A 282 -12.35 6.62 -16.14
C GLU A 282 -10.90 7.06 -16.42
N HIS A 283 -10.10 7.32 -15.38
CA HIS A 283 -8.77 7.95 -15.49
C HIS A 283 -7.59 6.99 -15.26
N SER A 284 -7.83 5.68 -15.12
CA SER A 284 -6.79 4.66 -15.05
C SER A 284 -6.33 4.25 -16.46
N PHE A 285 -5.31 4.90 -17.02
CA PHE A 285 -4.77 4.54 -18.36
C PHE A 285 -3.97 3.23 -18.37
N TYR A 286 -3.73 2.65 -17.19
CA TYR A 286 -3.05 1.37 -17.02
C TYR A 286 -3.62 0.58 -15.86
N LYS A 287 -3.21 -0.69 -15.74
CA LYS A 287 -3.50 -1.56 -14.59
C LYS A 287 -2.23 -2.12 -13.99
N VAL A 288 -2.33 -2.66 -12.77
CA VAL A 288 -1.20 -3.33 -12.10
C VAL A 288 -1.50 -4.81 -11.95
N CYS A 289 -0.54 -5.67 -12.23
CA CYS A 289 -0.62 -7.11 -11.98
C CYS A 289 0.38 -7.54 -10.91
N ILE A 290 -0.06 -8.17 -9.82
CA ILE A 290 0.81 -8.63 -8.73
C ILE A 290 0.83 -10.16 -8.71
N LEU A 291 1.95 -10.77 -9.09
CA LEU A 291 2.05 -12.22 -9.22
C LEU A 291 2.16 -12.91 -7.85
N ALA A 292 1.06 -13.53 -7.39
CA ALA A 292 0.94 -14.12 -6.06
C ALA A 292 0.53 -15.61 -6.05
N ALA A 293 0.50 -16.27 -7.20
CA ALA A 293 0.02 -17.66 -7.32
C ALA A 293 0.99 -18.74 -6.80
N GLY A 294 2.29 -18.45 -6.75
CA GLY A 294 3.33 -19.45 -6.51
C GLY A 294 3.49 -19.86 -5.04
N LYS A 295 3.92 -21.11 -4.81
CA LYS A 295 4.12 -21.71 -3.47
C LYS A 295 5.18 -21.05 -2.60
N GLY A 296 6.19 -20.39 -3.19
CA GLY A 296 7.30 -19.83 -2.40
C GLY A 296 8.17 -20.88 -1.72
N THR A 297 8.42 -22.04 -2.36
CA THR A 297 9.14 -23.20 -1.79
C THR A 297 10.55 -22.93 -1.26
N ARG A 298 11.13 -21.77 -1.58
CA ARG A 298 12.46 -21.32 -1.12
C ARG A 298 12.41 -20.48 0.16
N VAL A 299 11.20 -20.19 0.66
CA VAL A 299 10.94 -19.45 1.90
C VAL A 299 10.32 -20.42 2.89
N LEU A 300 11.09 -20.81 3.91
CA LEU A 300 10.67 -21.79 4.93
C LEU A 300 9.35 -21.40 5.60
N TYR A 301 9.10 -20.10 5.73
CA TYR A 301 7.89 -19.57 6.37
C TYR A 301 6.65 -19.57 5.48
N ALA A 302 6.77 -19.89 4.18
CA ALA A 302 5.66 -19.95 3.22
C ALA A 302 5.19 -21.39 2.93
N VAL A 303 5.63 -22.40 3.70
CA VAL A 303 5.27 -23.79 3.43
C VAL A 303 3.76 -24.02 3.56
N ASP A 304 3.14 -23.52 4.63
CA ASP A 304 1.69 -23.66 4.88
C ASP A 304 0.92 -22.33 4.78
N PHE A 305 1.55 -21.30 4.21
CA PHE A 305 1.02 -19.95 4.12
C PHE A 305 1.38 -19.32 2.79
N ASN A 306 0.59 -18.36 2.29
CA ASN A 306 0.94 -17.71 1.03
C ASN A 306 2.04 -16.66 1.27
N LYS A 307 3.13 -16.72 0.49
CA LYS A 307 4.25 -15.78 0.60
C LYS A 307 3.85 -14.30 0.47
N ALA A 308 2.78 -14.01 -0.28
CA ALA A 308 2.22 -12.67 -0.43
C ALA A 308 1.80 -12.05 0.90
N LEU A 309 1.43 -12.88 1.87
CA LEU A 309 0.92 -12.42 3.15
C LEU A 309 1.97 -12.45 4.26
N LEU A 310 3.21 -12.86 3.95
CA LEU A 310 4.29 -12.86 4.93
C LEU A 310 4.50 -11.45 5.49
N PRO A 311 4.61 -11.28 6.82
CA PRO A 311 4.89 -9.98 7.42
C PRO A 311 6.26 -9.44 6.99
N VAL A 312 6.27 -8.20 6.52
CA VAL A 312 7.45 -7.39 6.24
C VAL A 312 7.35 -6.14 7.13
N GLY A 313 7.88 -6.29 8.35
CA GLY A 313 7.57 -5.40 9.47
C GLY A 313 6.11 -5.55 9.93
N SER A 314 5.39 -4.44 10.09
CA SER A 314 3.98 -4.42 10.51
C SER A 314 2.95 -4.65 9.40
N LYS A 315 3.41 -4.87 8.15
CA LYS A 315 2.59 -4.95 6.94
C LYS A 315 2.84 -6.25 6.20
N SER A 316 1.88 -6.71 5.40
CA SER A 316 2.13 -7.87 4.54
C SER A 316 3.03 -7.50 3.33
N ALA A 317 3.72 -8.48 2.73
CA ALA A 317 4.48 -8.25 1.50
C ALA A 317 3.58 -7.69 0.38
N LEU A 318 2.35 -8.20 0.26
CA LEU A 318 1.34 -7.72 -0.67
C LEU A 318 0.95 -6.26 -0.40
N THR A 319 0.75 -5.89 0.87
CA THR A 319 0.44 -4.52 1.27
C THR A 319 1.51 -3.55 0.81
N ARG A 320 2.78 -3.89 1.06
CA ARG A 320 3.95 -3.07 0.68
C ARG A 320 4.00 -2.78 -0.82
N ILE A 321 3.39 -3.64 -1.64
CA ILE A 321 3.29 -3.47 -3.09
C ILE A 321 2.02 -2.68 -3.47
N ILE A 322 0.85 -3.07 -2.95
CA ILE A 322 -0.44 -2.42 -3.28
C ILE A 322 -0.38 -0.92 -2.98
N GLU A 323 0.22 -0.52 -1.87
CA GLU A 323 0.31 0.88 -1.45
C GLU A 323 1.26 1.74 -2.30
N LYS A 324 2.11 1.13 -3.14
CA LYS A 324 2.94 1.88 -4.10
C LYS A 324 2.12 2.44 -5.27
N PHE A 325 0.89 1.98 -5.43
CA PHE A 325 0.01 2.40 -6.52
C PHE A 325 -1.17 3.23 -6.00
N PRO A 326 -1.55 4.30 -6.71
CA PRO A 326 -2.73 5.09 -6.39
C PRO A 326 -4.00 4.23 -6.23
N LYS A 327 -4.92 4.64 -5.34
CA LYS A 327 -6.14 3.87 -5.03
C LYS A 327 -7.04 3.64 -6.25
N ASN A 328 -6.98 4.51 -7.25
CA ASN A 328 -7.78 4.43 -8.47
C ASN A 328 -7.30 3.39 -9.49
N ILE A 329 -6.08 2.88 -9.37
CA ILE A 329 -5.55 1.90 -10.31
C ILE A 329 -6.10 0.52 -9.98
N GLU A 330 -6.75 -0.12 -10.95
CA GLU A 330 -7.21 -1.50 -10.80
C GLU A 330 -6.02 -2.46 -10.69
N ILE A 331 -6.09 -3.36 -9.70
CA ILE A 331 -5.07 -4.37 -9.44
C ILE A 331 -5.61 -5.74 -9.85
N VAL A 332 -4.84 -6.48 -10.63
CA VAL A 332 -5.11 -7.87 -11.02
C VAL A 332 -4.14 -8.77 -10.25
N ILE A 333 -4.65 -9.77 -9.55
CA ILE A 333 -3.82 -10.69 -8.75
C ILE A 333 -4.09 -12.12 -9.23
N PRO A 334 -3.18 -12.73 -10.01
CA PRO A 334 -3.23 -14.16 -10.23
C PRO A 334 -2.93 -14.88 -8.92
N ILE A 335 -3.80 -15.81 -8.58
CA ILE A 335 -3.78 -16.61 -7.35
C ILE A 335 -3.77 -18.09 -7.69
N GLY A 336 -3.23 -18.88 -6.76
CA GLY A 336 -3.06 -20.32 -6.92
C GLY A 336 -2.90 -20.95 -5.55
N TYR A 337 -1.67 -21.25 -5.15
CA TYR A 337 -1.40 -21.83 -3.84
C TYR A 337 -1.96 -20.96 -2.70
N LYS A 338 -2.91 -21.49 -1.92
CA LYS A 338 -3.56 -20.76 -0.80
C LYS A 338 -4.15 -19.40 -1.22
N GLY A 339 -4.63 -19.28 -2.47
CA GLY A 339 -5.19 -18.05 -3.02
C GLY A 339 -6.36 -17.46 -2.23
N GLU A 340 -7.18 -18.30 -1.59
CA GLU A 340 -8.30 -17.84 -0.74
C GLU A 340 -7.84 -16.94 0.42
N LEU A 341 -6.68 -17.21 1.04
CA LEU A 341 -6.15 -16.34 2.09
C LEU A 341 -5.84 -14.93 1.58
N ILE A 342 -5.42 -14.80 0.31
CA ILE A 342 -5.19 -13.50 -0.32
C ILE A 342 -6.52 -12.77 -0.51
N LYS A 343 -7.58 -13.46 -0.98
CA LYS A 343 -8.91 -12.88 -1.14
C LYS A 343 -9.45 -12.38 0.19
N GLU A 344 -9.42 -13.24 1.22
CA GLU A 344 -9.86 -12.90 2.58
C GLU A 344 -9.11 -11.67 3.15
N PHE A 345 -7.78 -11.65 3.01
CA PHE A 345 -6.97 -10.52 3.46
C PHE A 345 -7.31 -9.22 2.70
N ALA A 346 -7.40 -9.28 1.37
CA ALA A 346 -7.66 -8.12 0.53
C ALA A 346 -9.07 -7.54 0.76
N GLU A 347 -10.07 -8.40 1.01
CA GLU A 347 -11.43 -7.98 1.37
C GLU A 347 -11.43 -7.10 2.62
N ILE A 348 -10.62 -7.46 3.64
CA ILE A 348 -10.49 -6.69 4.88
C ILE A 348 -9.63 -5.44 4.67
N ALA A 349 -8.45 -5.60 4.07
CA ALA A 349 -7.41 -4.57 4.04
C ALA A 349 -7.69 -3.48 2.99
N TYR A 350 -8.36 -3.83 1.90
CA TYR A 350 -8.56 -2.96 0.73
C TYR A 350 -9.99 -2.99 0.18
N PRO A 351 -11.03 -2.77 1.00
CA PRO A 351 -12.42 -2.80 0.55
C PRO A 351 -12.73 -1.74 -0.52
N ASP A 352 -12.01 -0.62 -0.50
CA ASP A 352 -12.20 0.51 -1.42
C ASP A 352 -11.32 0.43 -2.68
N ARG A 353 -10.56 -0.65 -2.88
CA ARG A 353 -9.75 -0.84 -4.09
C ARG A 353 -10.39 -1.86 -5.01
N LYS A 354 -10.36 -1.58 -6.32
CA LYS A 354 -10.78 -2.54 -7.34
C LYS A 354 -9.68 -3.59 -7.54
N ILE A 355 -9.88 -4.77 -6.96
CA ILE A 355 -8.97 -5.91 -7.07
C ILE A 355 -9.66 -7.06 -7.81
N THR A 356 -9.08 -7.50 -8.92
CA THR A 356 -9.54 -8.62 -9.73
C THR A 356 -8.66 -9.84 -9.47
N PHE A 357 -9.24 -10.92 -8.94
CA PHE A 357 -8.53 -12.18 -8.73
C PHE A 357 -8.66 -13.10 -9.94
N VAL A 358 -7.56 -13.73 -10.36
CA VAL A 358 -7.53 -14.65 -11.49
C VAL A 358 -6.96 -15.99 -11.02
N GLU A 359 -7.73 -17.07 -11.15
CA GLU A 359 -7.24 -18.40 -10.81
C GLU A 359 -6.19 -18.86 -11.83
N VAL A 360 -5.04 -19.29 -11.33
CA VAL A 360 -3.99 -19.97 -12.11
C VAL A 360 -4.13 -21.45 -11.85
N ASP A 361 -4.55 -22.19 -12.86
CA ASP A 361 -4.72 -23.65 -12.83
C ASP A 361 -3.37 -24.38 -12.72
N ASN A 362 -2.33 -23.92 -13.42
CA ASN A 362 -0.98 -24.47 -13.36
C ASN A 362 0.03 -23.54 -12.66
N PHE A 363 -0.03 -23.50 -11.32
CA PHE A 363 0.89 -22.71 -10.49
C PHE A 363 2.13 -23.48 -9.99
N GLU A 364 2.24 -24.80 -10.28
CA GLU A 364 3.35 -25.65 -9.88
C GLU A 364 3.64 -26.73 -10.94
N GLY A 365 4.93 -27.03 -11.13
CA GLY A 365 5.39 -28.09 -12.03
C GLY A 365 5.72 -27.59 -13.42
N PRO A 366 5.99 -28.49 -14.38
CA PRO A 366 6.36 -28.11 -15.74
C PRO A 366 5.30 -27.23 -16.42
N GLY A 367 5.74 -26.17 -17.10
CA GLY A 367 4.87 -25.22 -17.79
C GLY A 367 4.22 -24.15 -16.90
N SER A 368 4.38 -24.24 -15.57
CA SER A 368 4.03 -23.17 -14.64
C SER A 368 5.00 -21.99 -14.75
N GLY A 369 4.86 -20.99 -13.88
CA GLY A 369 5.82 -19.88 -13.77
C GLY A 369 5.19 -18.50 -14.00
N PRO A 370 6.00 -17.43 -13.90
CA PRO A 370 5.49 -16.06 -13.94
C PRO A 370 4.92 -15.67 -15.31
N GLY A 371 5.48 -16.21 -16.41
CA GLY A 371 4.95 -15.99 -17.75
C GLY A 371 3.57 -16.61 -17.95
N TYR A 372 3.35 -17.83 -17.42
CA TYR A 372 2.04 -18.48 -17.47
C TYR A 372 1.00 -17.75 -16.60
N SER A 373 1.38 -17.37 -15.37
CA SER A 373 0.50 -16.62 -14.47
C SER A 373 0.04 -15.29 -15.08
N LEU A 374 0.93 -14.58 -15.80
CA LEU A 374 0.57 -13.38 -16.56
C LEU A 374 -0.40 -13.65 -17.71
N LEU A 375 -0.23 -14.77 -18.43
CA LEU A 375 -1.14 -15.14 -19.53
C LEU A 375 -2.56 -15.41 -19.06
N CYS A 376 -2.74 -16.06 -17.89
CA CYS A 376 -4.06 -16.21 -17.28
C CYS A 376 -4.73 -14.84 -17.05
N CYS A 377 -3.94 -13.80 -16.76
CA CYS A 377 -4.43 -12.45 -16.54
C CYS A 377 -4.65 -11.63 -17.82
N LYS A 378 -4.21 -12.10 -18.99
CA LYS A 378 -4.29 -11.37 -20.26
C LYS A 378 -5.68 -10.74 -20.50
N PRO A 379 -6.82 -11.45 -20.34
CA PRO A 379 -8.14 -10.87 -20.60
C PRO A 379 -8.45 -9.60 -19.79
N HIS A 380 -7.83 -9.45 -18.62
CA HIS A 380 -8.02 -8.30 -17.73
C HIS A 380 -7.01 -7.17 -17.95
N LEU A 381 -5.95 -7.42 -18.73
CA LEU A 381 -4.79 -6.53 -18.95
C LEU A 381 -4.68 -6.11 -20.43
N GLN A 382 -5.81 -5.71 -21.04
CA GLN A 382 -5.88 -5.21 -22.43
C GLN A 382 -5.66 -3.69 -22.53
N CYS A 383 -4.64 -3.20 -21.84
CA CYS A 383 -4.18 -1.81 -21.79
C CYS A 383 -2.69 -1.80 -21.45
N PRO A 384 -1.98 -0.66 -21.50
CA PRO A 384 -0.69 -0.55 -20.81
C PRO A 384 -0.81 -1.05 -19.37
N PHE A 385 0.20 -1.74 -18.85
CA PHE A 385 0.14 -2.27 -17.49
C PHE A 385 1.52 -2.37 -16.86
N ILE A 386 1.54 -2.32 -15.53
CA ILE A 386 2.71 -2.69 -14.74
C ILE A 386 2.47 -4.09 -14.21
N TRP A 387 3.50 -4.92 -14.16
CA TRP A 387 3.44 -6.14 -13.38
C TRP A 387 4.63 -6.24 -12.44
N THR A 388 4.43 -6.89 -11.30
CA THR A 388 5.46 -7.15 -10.30
C THR A 388 5.28 -8.53 -9.68
N SER A 389 6.37 -9.21 -9.34
CA SER A 389 6.30 -10.37 -8.45
C SER A 389 6.06 -9.92 -7.01
N VAL A 390 5.35 -10.75 -6.23
CA VAL A 390 5.00 -10.40 -4.85
C VAL A 390 6.18 -10.43 -3.87
N ASP A 391 7.33 -10.92 -4.31
CA ASP A 391 8.59 -10.94 -3.56
C ASP A 391 9.52 -9.75 -3.88
N THR A 392 9.04 -8.78 -4.65
CA THR A 392 9.78 -7.58 -5.03
C THR A 392 9.23 -6.37 -4.28
N ILE A 393 9.90 -6.00 -3.19
CA ILE A 393 9.55 -4.80 -2.42
C ILE A 393 10.46 -3.66 -2.87
N VAL A 394 9.88 -2.50 -3.18
CA VAL A 394 10.62 -1.31 -3.61
C VAL A 394 10.22 -0.09 -2.79
N GLU A 395 11.20 0.68 -2.34
CA GLU A 395 10.98 1.97 -1.67
C GLU A 395 10.89 3.13 -2.67
N ASP A 396 11.57 3.04 -3.82
CA ASP A 396 11.53 4.06 -4.88
C ASP A 396 10.14 4.19 -5.51
N ASP A 397 9.85 5.33 -6.15
CA ASP A 397 8.62 5.53 -6.92
C ASP A 397 8.59 4.66 -8.18
N VAL A 398 7.42 4.04 -8.42
CA VAL A 398 7.20 3.17 -9.58
C VAL A 398 6.66 4.02 -10.73
N PRO A 399 7.36 4.13 -11.87
CA PRO A 399 6.92 4.96 -12.99
C PRO A 399 5.74 4.33 -13.71
N SER A 400 4.87 5.17 -14.27
CA SER A 400 3.77 4.70 -15.13
C SER A 400 4.28 3.99 -16.41
N PRO A 401 3.50 3.09 -17.02
CA PRO A 401 3.91 2.36 -18.22
C PRO A 401 3.66 3.16 -19.51
N THR A 402 4.07 4.44 -19.58
CA THR A 402 3.97 5.28 -20.79
C THR A 402 4.96 4.89 -21.89
N LYS A 403 5.97 4.09 -21.52
CA LYS A 403 6.95 3.42 -22.38
C LYS A 403 7.24 2.04 -21.80
N ASN A 404 7.83 1.12 -22.59
CA ASN A 404 8.26 -0.14 -22.02
C ASN A 404 9.48 0.08 -21.13
N TRP A 405 9.44 -0.46 -19.92
CA TRP A 405 10.57 -0.40 -19.01
C TRP A 405 10.63 -1.66 -18.15
N ILE A 406 11.83 -1.95 -17.67
CA ILE A 406 12.09 -3.00 -16.68
C ILE A 406 12.77 -2.39 -15.46
N GLY A 407 12.36 -2.80 -14.27
CA GLY A 407 13.04 -2.48 -13.03
C GLY A 407 14.34 -3.27 -12.93
N VAL A 408 15.44 -2.59 -12.61
CA VAL A 408 16.74 -3.21 -12.42
C VAL A 408 17.37 -2.87 -11.08
N GLY A 409 18.13 -3.83 -10.55
CA GLY A 409 18.81 -3.73 -9.26
C GLY A 409 20.16 -4.43 -9.27
N LYS A 410 20.96 -4.12 -8.26
CA LYS A 410 22.31 -4.66 -8.10
C LYS A 410 22.30 -6.05 -7.46
N ILE A 411 23.10 -6.95 -8.01
CA ILE A 411 23.28 -8.32 -7.50
C ILE A 411 24.76 -8.70 -7.43
N SER A 412 25.05 -9.75 -6.66
CA SER A 412 26.36 -10.43 -6.65
C SER A 412 26.37 -11.75 -7.44
N ASP A 413 25.21 -12.40 -7.58
CA ASP A 413 25.05 -13.69 -8.27
C ASP A 413 23.90 -13.62 -9.29
N SER A 414 24.21 -13.81 -10.58
CA SER A 414 23.24 -13.76 -11.68
C SER A 414 22.52 -15.08 -11.96
N ALA A 415 22.95 -16.20 -11.36
CA ALA A 415 22.43 -17.53 -11.69
C ALA A 415 20.93 -17.72 -11.39
N ARG A 416 20.33 -16.80 -10.63
CA ARG A 416 18.91 -16.79 -10.26
C ARG A 416 18.07 -15.77 -11.02
N PHE A 417 18.68 -14.83 -11.73
CA PHE A 417 18.02 -13.64 -12.26
C PHE A 417 17.98 -13.64 -13.78
N LEU A 418 17.01 -12.93 -14.32
CA LEU A 418 17.10 -12.37 -15.67
C LEU A 418 17.97 -11.11 -15.57
N VAL A 419 18.95 -10.95 -16.46
CA VAL A 419 19.83 -9.78 -16.47
C VAL A 419 19.73 -9.09 -17.82
N ALA A 420 19.53 -7.77 -17.80
CA ALA A 420 19.44 -6.96 -19.00
C ALA A 420 20.82 -6.39 -19.37
N ASP A 421 21.27 -6.67 -20.58
CA ASP A 421 22.44 -5.98 -21.14
C ASP A 421 21.95 -4.73 -21.87
N ALA A 422 22.37 -3.58 -21.38
CA ALA A 422 21.81 -2.29 -21.77
C ALA A 422 22.91 -1.28 -22.11
N LEU A 423 22.68 -0.51 -23.16
CA LEU A 423 23.52 0.60 -23.58
C LEU A 423 22.75 1.91 -23.37
N ASN A 424 23.32 2.84 -22.60
CA ASN A 424 22.69 4.12 -22.27
C ASN A 424 21.24 3.97 -21.73
N GLY A 425 21.01 2.94 -20.90
CA GLY A 425 19.72 2.67 -20.29
C GLY A 425 18.66 2.07 -21.23
N VAL A 426 19.04 1.66 -22.45
CA VAL A 426 18.17 0.93 -23.39
C VAL A 426 18.65 -0.51 -23.49
N VAL A 427 17.74 -1.47 -23.33
CA VAL A 427 18.05 -2.90 -23.35
C VAL A 427 18.31 -3.35 -24.79
N GLU A 428 19.46 -3.99 -24.99
CA GLU A 428 19.86 -4.60 -26.26
C GLU A 428 19.53 -6.10 -26.27
N THR A 429 19.77 -6.78 -25.14
CA THR A 429 19.49 -8.21 -24.99
C THR A 429 19.27 -8.61 -23.53
N PHE A 430 18.79 -9.83 -23.32
CA PHE A 430 18.57 -10.43 -22.01
C PHE A 430 19.36 -11.73 -21.85
N PHE A 431 19.84 -11.97 -20.63
CA PHE A 431 20.44 -13.24 -20.20
C PHE A 431 19.62 -13.84 -19.05
N ASP A 432 19.02 -15.01 -19.24
CA ASP A 432 18.12 -15.63 -18.27
C ASP A 432 18.82 -16.74 -17.47
N LYS A 433 18.99 -16.52 -16.15
CA LYS A 433 19.55 -17.49 -15.19
C LYS A 433 20.93 -18.03 -15.59
N VAL A 434 21.76 -17.16 -16.15
CA VAL A 434 23.14 -17.45 -16.59
C VAL A 434 24.11 -17.22 -15.41
N PRO A 435 25.04 -18.16 -15.12
CA PRO A 435 26.09 -17.97 -14.12
C PRO A 435 26.94 -16.71 -14.34
N THR A 436 27.40 -16.07 -13.25
CA THR A 436 28.07 -14.75 -13.29
C THR A 436 29.33 -14.75 -14.16
N ASP A 437 30.16 -15.77 -14.06
CA ASP A 437 31.37 -15.94 -14.87
C ASP A 437 31.06 -15.95 -16.37
N MET A 438 30.08 -16.76 -16.79
CA MET A 438 29.64 -16.84 -18.19
C MET A 438 28.95 -15.56 -18.66
N LEU A 439 28.23 -14.87 -17.78
CA LEU A 439 27.56 -13.61 -18.10
C LEU A 439 28.57 -12.50 -18.42
N LEU A 440 29.63 -12.39 -17.62
CA LEU A 440 30.70 -11.40 -17.80
C LEU A 440 31.50 -11.62 -19.09
N GLU A 441 31.54 -12.85 -19.61
CA GLU A 441 32.16 -13.14 -20.89
C GLU A 441 31.30 -12.67 -22.07
N LYS A 442 29.99 -12.87 -21.99
CA LYS A 442 29.03 -12.61 -23.08
C LYS A 442 28.54 -11.16 -23.17
N SER A 443 28.64 -10.40 -22.08
CA SER A 443 28.07 -9.05 -22.02
C SER A 443 28.88 -8.01 -22.80
N TYR A 444 28.15 -7.11 -23.47
CA TYR A 444 28.70 -5.93 -24.14
C TYR A 444 29.12 -4.84 -23.14
N ASN A 445 28.42 -4.71 -22.00
CA ASN A 445 28.75 -3.78 -20.92
C ASN A 445 29.09 -4.49 -19.60
N LYS A 446 30.30 -5.04 -19.53
CA LYS A 446 30.78 -5.79 -18.35
C LYS A 446 30.80 -4.99 -17.04
N LYS A 447 30.93 -3.66 -17.09
CA LYS A 447 31.03 -2.83 -15.88
C LYS A 447 29.70 -2.73 -15.15
N ASP A 448 28.60 -2.66 -15.90
CA ASP A 448 27.29 -2.37 -15.34
C ASP A 448 26.32 -3.56 -15.36
N ILE A 449 26.69 -4.68 -16.01
CA ILE A 449 25.79 -5.83 -16.18
C ILE A 449 25.22 -6.37 -14.85
N LEU A 450 26.00 -6.35 -13.77
CA LEU A 450 25.56 -6.79 -12.42
C LEU A 450 24.70 -5.76 -11.68
N ASN A 451 24.58 -4.53 -12.20
CA ASN A 451 23.63 -3.53 -11.74
C ASN A 451 22.28 -3.63 -12.47
N ASN A 452 22.19 -4.48 -13.50
CA ASN A 452 21.05 -4.58 -14.40
C ASN A 452 20.25 -5.89 -14.21
N ALA A 453 20.27 -6.48 -13.02
CA ALA A 453 19.43 -7.64 -12.74
C ALA A 453 17.97 -7.22 -12.67
N PHE A 454 17.13 -7.92 -13.41
CA PHE A 454 15.70 -7.71 -13.42
C PHE A 454 15.12 -8.04 -12.04
N ILE A 455 14.49 -7.04 -11.42
CA ILE A 455 13.98 -7.17 -10.05
C ILE A 455 12.63 -7.88 -10.00
N GLY A 456 12.06 -8.32 -11.13
CA GLY A 456 10.71 -8.90 -11.16
C GLY A 456 9.59 -7.87 -11.32
N MET A 457 9.88 -6.65 -11.81
CA MET A 457 8.90 -5.59 -12.05
C MET A 457 9.10 -4.92 -13.41
N ALA A 458 8.06 -4.77 -14.23
CA ALA A 458 8.14 -4.10 -15.53
C ALA A 458 6.87 -3.34 -15.89
N GLY A 459 7.01 -2.25 -16.64
CA GLY A 459 5.93 -1.53 -17.29
C GLY A 459 5.88 -1.87 -18.78
N ILE A 460 4.71 -2.29 -19.25
CA ILE A 460 4.47 -2.74 -20.62
C ILE A 460 3.51 -1.77 -21.30
N ASN A 461 4.05 -0.91 -22.17
CA ASN A 461 3.27 0.01 -22.99
C ASN A 461 2.76 -0.67 -24.27
N ASP A 462 3.66 -1.39 -24.97
CA ASP A 462 3.36 -2.13 -26.21
C ASP A 462 2.73 -3.52 -25.91
N TYR A 463 1.69 -3.55 -25.07
CA TYR A 463 1.11 -4.79 -24.51
C TYR A 463 0.62 -5.80 -25.55
N LYS A 464 0.14 -5.34 -26.72
CA LYS A 464 -0.33 -6.23 -27.79
C LYS A 464 0.80 -7.13 -28.32
N ILE A 465 1.98 -6.54 -28.56
CA ILE A 465 3.17 -7.26 -29.04
C ILE A 465 3.70 -8.18 -27.94
N PHE A 466 3.72 -7.68 -26.70
CA PHE A 466 4.10 -8.48 -25.55
C PHE A 466 3.24 -9.75 -25.42
N TRP A 467 1.91 -9.62 -25.50
CA TRP A 467 0.99 -10.75 -25.41
C TRP A 467 1.16 -11.73 -26.56
N GLU A 468 1.23 -11.23 -27.80
CA GLU A 468 1.43 -12.09 -28.99
C GLU A 468 2.69 -12.94 -28.85
N SER A 469 3.80 -12.34 -28.41
CA SER A 469 5.06 -13.06 -28.19
C SER A 469 4.95 -14.04 -27.04
N LEU A 470 4.41 -13.60 -25.90
CA LEU A 470 4.31 -14.45 -24.71
C LEU A 470 3.42 -15.67 -24.98
N GLU A 471 2.37 -15.55 -25.79
CA GLU A 471 1.50 -16.67 -26.21
C GLU A 471 2.18 -17.64 -27.17
N LYS A 472 2.87 -17.13 -28.20
CA LYS A 472 3.50 -17.93 -29.25
C LYS A 472 4.78 -18.63 -28.78
N ASP A 473 5.58 -17.96 -27.96
CA ASP A 473 6.83 -18.52 -27.44
C ASP A 473 6.57 -19.37 -26.19
N THR A 474 6.48 -20.68 -26.40
CA THR A 474 6.28 -21.68 -25.34
C THR A 474 7.60 -22.25 -24.80
N SER A 475 8.74 -21.63 -25.12
CA SER A 475 10.03 -22.07 -24.57
C SER A 475 10.03 -21.96 -23.05
N MET A 476 10.72 -22.91 -22.41
CA MET A 476 10.78 -23.00 -20.95
C MET A 476 12.21 -22.88 -20.47
N VAL A 477 12.41 -22.18 -19.35
CA VAL A 477 13.68 -22.08 -18.65
C VAL A 477 13.52 -22.75 -17.30
N ARG A 478 14.30 -23.81 -17.05
CA ARG A 478 14.17 -24.69 -15.87
C ARG A 478 12.73 -25.21 -15.69
N ASN A 479 12.12 -25.68 -16.78
CA ASN A 479 10.73 -26.20 -16.85
C ASN A 479 9.62 -25.18 -16.55
N GLU A 480 9.92 -23.89 -16.45
CA GLU A 480 8.95 -22.82 -16.22
C GLU A 480 8.81 -21.92 -17.45
N ARG A 481 7.59 -21.44 -17.72
CA ARG A 481 7.32 -20.37 -18.69
C ARG A 481 7.69 -19.02 -18.08
N GLN A 482 8.65 -18.34 -18.70
CA GLN A 482 9.17 -17.07 -18.18
C GLN A 482 8.50 -15.86 -18.82
N VAL A 483 8.62 -14.72 -18.16
CA VAL A 483 8.20 -13.41 -18.68
C VAL A 483 9.13 -12.88 -19.77
N SER A 484 10.38 -13.39 -19.79
CA SER A 484 11.40 -13.04 -20.79
C SER A 484 10.93 -13.38 -22.22
N ASN A 485 10.09 -14.40 -22.39
CA ASN A 485 9.42 -14.73 -23.66
C ASN A 485 8.65 -13.52 -24.26
N GLY A 486 7.92 -12.78 -23.42
CA GLY A 486 7.19 -11.58 -23.85
C GLY A 486 8.11 -10.39 -24.10
N LEU A 487 9.09 -10.16 -23.21
CA LEU A 487 10.08 -9.08 -23.33
C LEU A 487 10.95 -9.22 -24.58
N ASN A 488 11.39 -10.44 -24.90
CA ASN A 488 12.14 -10.73 -26.12
C ASN A 488 11.33 -10.44 -27.39
N GLY A 489 10.01 -10.59 -27.34
CA GLY A 489 9.11 -10.19 -28.43
C GLY A 489 9.14 -8.70 -28.73
N LEU A 490 9.18 -7.87 -27.69
CA LEU A 490 9.30 -6.42 -27.82
C LEU A 490 10.62 -6.05 -28.51
N LEU A 491 11.74 -6.65 -28.09
CA LEU A 491 13.05 -6.41 -28.72
C LEU A 491 13.05 -6.86 -30.19
N LYS A 492 12.52 -8.05 -30.50
CA LYS A 492 12.42 -8.56 -31.89
C LYS A 492 11.57 -7.65 -32.78
N ALA A 493 10.59 -6.95 -32.22
CA ALA A 493 9.76 -5.97 -32.90
C ALA A 493 10.39 -4.56 -32.94
N ASN A 494 11.68 -4.41 -32.61
CA ASN A 494 12.41 -3.15 -32.52
C ASN A 494 11.76 -2.12 -31.57
N LYS A 495 11.05 -2.58 -30.53
CA LYS A 495 10.52 -1.72 -29.48
C LYS A 495 11.58 -1.50 -28.41
N LYS A 496 11.80 -0.23 -28.06
CA LYS A 496 12.74 0.14 -27.00
C LYS A 496 12.19 -0.30 -25.64
N ILE A 497 13.05 -0.91 -24.84
CA ILE A 497 12.81 -1.22 -23.43
C ILE A 497 13.85 -0.43 -22.63
N TYR A 498 13.40 0.40 -21.71
CA TYR A 498 14.29 1.22 -20.88
C TYR A 498 14.56 0.53 -19.54
N THR A 499 15.79 0.62 -19.03
CA THR A 499 16.09 0.21 -17.66
C THR A 499 15.66 1.31 -16.69
N LYS A 500 15.02 0.92 -15.58
CA LYS A 500 14.67 1.79 -14.46
C LYS A 500 15.40 1.27 -13.22
N PRO A 501 16.47 1.93 -12.76
CA PRO A 501 17.15 1.55 -11.53
C PRO A 501 16.24 1.73 -10.30
N PHE A 502 16.24 0.75 -9.41
CA PHE A 502 15.62 0.78 -8.09
C PHE A 502 16.71 0.57 -7.03
N TYR A 503 16.96 1.59 -6.21
CA TYR A 503 18.04 1.55 -5.21
C TYR A 503 17.55 1.02 -3.87
N GLY A 504 16.27 1.19 -3.55
CA GLY A 504 15.59 0.62 -2.39
C GLY A 504 14.86 -0.67 -2.74
N TRP A 505 15.49 -1.58 -3.48
CA TRP A 505 14.93 -2.90 -3.80
C TRP A 505 15.30 -3.94 -2.74
N TYR A 506 14.29 -4.66 -2.27
CA TYR A 506 14.40 -5.73 -1.29
C TYR A 506 13.70 -7.00 -1.82
N ASP A 507 14.46 -8.10 -1.88
CA ASP A 507 13.97 -9.44 -2.25
C ASP A 507 13.40 -10.17 -1.02
N THR A 508 12.27 -10.84 -1.18
CA THR A 508 11.74 -11.79 -0.19
C THR A 508 11.58 -13.20 -0.76
N GLY A 509 12.25 -13.51 -1.87
CA GLY A 509 12.14 -14.77 -2.59
C GLY A 509 12.87 -15.97 -1.97
N THR A 510 13.67 -15.75 -0.90
CA THR A 510 14.31 -16.81 -0.10
C THR A 510 14.20 -16.53 1.40
N THR A 511 14.35 -17.55 2.24
CA THR A 511 14.36 -17.37 3.71
C THR A 511 15.39 -16.32 4.16
N GLU A 512 16.60 -16.35 3.61
CA GLU A 512 17.66 -15.40 3.98
C GLU A 512 17.32 -13.97 3.58
N SER A 513 16.93 -13.75 2.32
CA SER A 513 16.56 -12.41 1.82
C SER A 513 15.34 -11.86 2.55
N TYR A 514 14.33 -12.68 2.81
CA TYR A 514 13.17 -12.31 3.60
C TYR A 514 13.52 -11.90 5.04
N LEU A 515 14.41 -12.60 5.73
CA LEU A 515 14.83 -12.23 7.09
C LEU A 515 15.60 -10.89 7.10
N ILE A 516 16.46 -10.65 6.11
CA ILE A 516 17.17 -9.38 5.95
C ILE A 516 16.16 -8.24 5.71
N THR A 517 15.25 -8.44 4.76
CA THR A 517 14.20 -7.48 4.42
C THR A 517 13.27 -7.20 5.60
N SER A 518 12.81 -8.22 6.31
CA SER A 518 11.98 -8.05 7.50
C SER A 518 12.69 -7.26 8.59
N LYS A 519 14.00 -7.49 8.81
CA LYS A 519 14.80 -6.75 9.79
C LYS A 519 14.97 -5.28 9.41
N HIS A 520 15.06 -4.97 8.11
CA HIS A 520 15.11 -3.58 7.61
C HIS A 520 13.83 -2.81 7.98
N PHE A 521 12.67 -3.46 7.88
CA PHE A 521 11.38 -2.83 8.15
C PHE A 521 10.91 -2.91 9.61
N ASP A 522 11.43 -3.83 10.42
CA ASP A 522 11.24 -3.89 11.87
C ASP A 522 12.47 -4.53 12.52
N GLU A 523 13.19 -3.76 13.32
CA GLU A 523 14.42 -4.22 13.99
C GLU A 523 14.15 -5.33 15.02
N ARG A 524 12.89 -5.48 15.46
CA ARG A 524 12.50 -6.51 16.43
C ARG A 524 12.49 -7.86 15.73
N GLN A 525 13.54 -8.65 15.95
CA GLN A 525 13.57 -10.05 15.52
C GLN A 525 12.56 -10.88 16.32
N VAL A 526 11.32 -10.93 15.84
CA VAL A 526 10.32 -11.86 16.33
C VAL A 526 10.39 -13.09 15.42
N LEU A 527 10.77 -14.23 15.98
CA LEU A 527 10.60 -15.53 15.31
C LEU A 527 9.14 -15.67 14.88
N LEU A 528 8.92 -15.81 13.57
CA LEU A 528 7.57 -15.85 13.02
C LEU A 528 6.85 -17.10 13.50
N LYS A 529 5.69 -16.89 14.11
CA LYS A 529 4.76 -17.95 14.45
C LYS A 529 3.85 -18.18 13.24
N LEU A 530 4.06 -19.27 12.51
CA LEU A 530 3.34 -19.56 11.26
C LEU A 530 1.81 -19.66 11.42
N SER A 531 1.34 -19.89 12.65
CA SER A 531 -0.09 -20.05 12.93
C SER A 531 -0.84 -18.76 13.21
N GLU A 532 -0.17 -17.62 13.39
CA GLU A 532 -0.83 -16.33 13.64
C GLU A 532 0.03 -15.13 13.22
N TYR A 533 -0.62 -14.09 12.68
CA TYR A 533 0.04 -12.83 12.31
C TYR A 533 -0.81 -11.62 12.69
N ILE A 534 -0.16 -10.47 12.80
CA ILE A 534 -0.79 -9.18 13.08
C ILE A 534 -0.30 -8.19 12.02
N TYR A 535 -1.24 -7.54 11.35
CA TYR A 535 -0.97 -6.49 10.38
C TYR A 535 -1.58 -5.16 10.85
N PHE A 536 -0.93 -4.06 10.49
CA PHE A 536 -1.38 -2.70 10.79
C PHE A 536 -1.57 -1.94 9.47
N GLU A 537 -2.83 -1.78 9.05
CA GLU A 537 -3.20 -1.32 7.71
C GLU A 537 -4.29 -0.24 7.77
N ASP A 538 -4.01 0.95 7.23
CA ASP A 538 -4.92 2.12 7.17
C ASP A 538 -5.67 2.40 8.49
N GLY A 539 -4.92 2.38 9.60
CA GLY A 539 -5.48 2.57 10.96
C GLY A 539 -6.28 1.39 11.51
N ASN A 540 -6.25 0.23 10.86
CA ASN A 540 -6.84 -1.02 11.34
C ASN A 540 -5.75 -1.99 11.82
N VAL A 541 -6.12 -2.86 12.75
CA VAL A 541 -5.35 -4.03 13.15
C VAL A 541 -6.05 -5.25 12.58
N ILE A 542 -5.34 -6.03 11.76
CA ILE A 542 -5.84 -7.26 11.14
C ILE A 542 -5.11 -8.44 11.77
N LYS A 543 -5.86 -9.40 12.29
CA LYS A 543 -5.34 -10.59 12.98
C LYS A 543 -5.60 -11.82 12.13
N TYR A 544 -4.55 -12.55 11.77
CA TYR A 544 -4.62 -13.83 11.08
C TYR A 544 -4.47 -14.99 12.06
N TYR A 545 -5.23 -16.06 11.85
CA TYR A 545 -4.99 -17.35 12.46
C TYR A 545 -5.17 -18.46 11.44
N ALA A 546 -4.25 -19.43 11.43
CA ALA A 546 -4.32 -20.59 10.54
C ALA A 546 -5.49 -21.54 10.85
N ASN A 547 -6.06 -21.47 12.06
CA ASN A 547 -7.23 -22.25 12.47
C ASN A 547 -8.45 -21.36 12.56
N GLU A 548 -9.41 -21.57 11.67
CA GLU A 548 -10.67 -20.82 11.59
C GLU A 548 -11.48 -20.85 12.89
N ASN A 549 -11.38 -21.93 13.68
CA ASN A 549 -12.07 -22.00 14.97
C ASN A 549 -11.55 -20.97 15.97
N ILE A 550 -10.26 -20.61 15.91
CA ILE A 550 -9.70 -19.55 16.77
C ILE A 550 -10.36 -18.21 16.44
N VAL A 551 -10.56 -17.92 15.15
CA VAL A 551 -11.23 -16.69 14.69
C VAL A 551 -12.69 -16.69 15.12
N LYS A 552 -13.41 -17.78 14.84
CA LYS A 552 -14.82 -17.95 15.23
C LYS A 552 -15.03 -17.75 16.73
N ASP A 553 -14.21 -18.39 17.55
CA ASP A 553 -14.31 -18.31 19.01
C ASP A 553 -13.91 -16.92 19.51
N ARG A 554 -12.87 -16.29 18.95
CA ARG A 554 -12.50 -14.91 19.30
C ARG A 554 -13.60 -13.91 18.95
N ILE A 555 -14.30 -14.07 17.83
CA ILE A 555 -15.45 -13.23 17.46
C ILE A 555 -16.60 -13.43 18.46
N LYS A 556 -16.92 -14.70 18.79
CA LYS A 556 -17.94 -15.00 19.81
C LYS A 556 -17.58 -14.31 21.14
N ARG A 557 -16.33 -14.42 21.57
CA ARG A 557 -15.83 -13.82 22.81
C ARG A 557 -15.79 -12.29 22.77
N ALA A 558 -15.48 -11.69 21.62
CA ALA A 558 -15.52 -10.22 21.48
C ALA A 558 -16.93 -9.66 21.71
N ASN A 559 -17.97 -10.40 21.33
CA ASN A 559 -19.36 -10.02 21.59
C ASN A 559 -19.72 -10.12 23.08
N LEU A 560 -19.18 -11.10 23.80
CA LEU A 560 -19.36 -11.23 25.26
C LEU A 560 -18.58 -10.16 26.02
N LEU A 561 -17.36 -9.85 25.58
CA LEU A 561 -16.49 -8.81 26.11
C LEU A 561 -16.82 -7.43 25.54
N LYS A 562 -18.02 -7.26 24.96
CA LYS A 562 -18.40 -6.04 24.25
C LYS A 562 -18.26 -4.86 25.18
N GLY A 563 -17.43 -3.92 24.74
CA GLY A 563 -17.20 -2.68 25.44
C GLY A 563 -15.87 -2.62 26.17
N ILE A 564 -15.25 -3.73 26.53
CA ILE A 564 -13.91 -3.72 27.14
C ILE A 564 -12.81 -4.15 26.18
N VAL A 565 -13.17 -4.75 25.03
CA VAL A 565 -12.26 -5.05 23.92
C VAL A 565 -12.58 -4.20 22.69
N PRO A 566 -11.66 -4.07 21.71
CA PRO A 566 -11.95 -3.40 20.44
C PRO A 566 -13.13 -4.04 19.72
N LYS A 567 -14.00 -3.20 19.16
CA LYS A 567 -15.10 -3.69 18.31
C LYS A 567 -14.52 -4.26 17.01
N ILE A 568 -14.82 -5.52 16.74
CA ILE A 568 -14.53 -6.15 15.44
C ILE A 568 -15.36 -5.46 14.36
N ILE A 569 -14.70 -4.98 13.31
CA ILE A 569 -15.32 -4.26 12.19
C ILE A 569 -15.55 -5.15 10.98
N HIS A 570 -14.72 -6.17 10.77
CA HIS A 570 -14.84 -7.15 9.69
C HIS A 570 -14.19 -8.47 10.09
N SER A 571 -14.62 -9.56 9.47
CA SER A 571 -14.01 -10.88 9.65
C SER A 571 -14.29 -11.81 8.49
N THR A 572 -13.35 -12.70 8.24
CA THR A 572 -13.42 -13.83 7.30
C THR A 572 -13.05 -15.12 8.08
N PRO A 573 -13.05 -16.32 7.46
CA PRO A 573 -12.68 -17.55 8.17
C PRO A 573 -11.32 -17.50 8.90
N HIS A 574 -10.30 -16.90 8.30
CA HIS A 574 -8.94 -16.86 8.85
C HIS A 574 -8.53 -15.52 9.44
N PHE A 575 -9.34 -14.47 9.26
CA PHE A 575 -8.99 -13.12 9.68
C PHE A 575 -10.12 -12.42 10.44
N TYR A 576 -9.74 -11.52 11.36
CA TYR A 576 -10.64 -10.49 11.84
C TYR A 576 -9.90 -9.16 11.99
N ALA A 577 -10.64 -8.06 11.91
CA ALA A 577 -10.08 -6.72 12.02
C ALA A 577 -10.83 -5.84 13.01
N TYR A 578 -10.12 -4.90 13.60
CA TYR A 578 -10.66 -3.82 14.44
C TYR A 578 -9.84 -2.54 14.24
N LYS A 579 -10.40 -1.39 14.63
CA LYS A 579 -9.69 -0.10 14.55
C LYS A 579 -8.53 -0.06 15.55
N PHE A 580 -7.39 0.47 15.13
CA PHE A 580 -6.26 0.72 16.03
C PHE A 580 -6.74 1.56 17.23
N VAL A 581 -6.30 1.18 18.42
CA VAL A 581 -6.68 1.85 19.67
C VAL A 581 -5.50 2.69 20.12
N ASP A 582 -5.69 4.00 20.17
CA ASP A 582 -4.67 4.95 20.63
C ASP A 582 -4.61 5.00 22.16
N GLY A 583 -3.39 4.97 22.70
CA GLY A 583 -3.15 4.94 24.13
C GLY A 583 -1.76 4.43 24.50
N LYS A 584 -1.53 4.24 25.79
CA LYS A 584 -0.28 3.67 26.34
C LYS A 584 -0.53 2.27 26.86
N LEU A 585 0.47 1.40 26.79
CA LEU A 585 0.36 0.09 27.41
C LEU A 585 0.34 0.24 28.94
N LEU A 586 -0.41 -0.59 29.66
CA LEU A 586 -0.42 -0.56 31.13
C LEU A 586 0.99 -0.77 31.71
N SER A 587 1.84 -1.55 31.03
CA SER A 587 3.25 -1.75 31.41
C SER A 587 4.13 -0.50 31.34
N GLU A 588 3.66 0.56 30.67
CA GLU A 588 4.33 1.85 30.52
C GLU A 588 3.80 2.91 31.51
N ILE A 589 2.72 2.60 32.23
CA ILE A 589 2.12 3.51 33.20
C ILE A 589 2.89 3.46 34.51
N ILE A 590 3.21 4.63 35.06
CA ILE A 590 3.95 4.78 36.33
C ILE A 590 2.98 5.08 37.49
N ASP A 591 1.78 5.57 37.18
CA ASP A 591 0.75 5.93 38.16
C ASP A 591 0.08 4.69 38.76
N THR A 592 0.26 4.50 40.07
CA THR A 592 -0.30 3.40 40.86
C THR A 592 -1.79 3.53 41.08
N GLU A 593 -2.33 4.75 41.18
CA GLU A 593 -3.77 4.95 41.26
C GLU A 593 -4.45 4.46 39.98
N LYS A 594 -3.83 4.73 38.82
CA LYS A 594 -4.34 4.22 37.53
C LYS A 594 -4.36 2.68 37.48
N PHE A 595 -3.38 2.02 38.09
CA PHE A 595 -3.38 0.55 38.19
C PHE A 595 -4.48 0.03 39.13
N ARG A 596 -4.71 0.69 40.28
CA ARG A 596 -5.83 0.33 41.17
C ARG A 596 -7.18 0.51 40.48
N PHE A 597 -7.36 1.62 39.74
CA PHE A 597 -8.55 1.81 38.90
C PHE A 597 -8.71 0.74 37.83
N PHE A 598 -7.60 0.22 37.27
CA PHE A 598 -7.66 -0.91 36.36
C PHE A 598 -8.19 -2.19 37.03
N LEU A 599 -7.78 -2.47 38.28
CA LEU A 599 -8.29 -3.63 39.03
C LEU A 599 -9.80 -3.48 39.33
N ASP A 600 -10.23 -2.28 39.73
CA ASP A 600 -11.65 -1.97 39.94
C ASP A 600 -12.43 -2.10 38.62
N PHE A 601 -11.89 -1.59 37.53
CA PHE A 601 -12.46 -1.76 36.19
C PHE A 601 -12.63 -3.24 35.81
N CYS A 602 -11.62 -4.08 36.04
CA CYS A 602 -11.73 -5.52 35.79
C CYS A 602 -12.78 -6.18 36.68
N LYS A 603 -12.86 -5.81 37.96
CA LYS A 603 -13.88 -6.33 38.87
C LYS A 603 -15.29 -6.02 38.40
N GLU A 604 -15.54 -4.81 37.91
CA GLU A 604 -16.86 -4.36 37.47
C GLU A 604 -17.24 -4.89 36.08
N ASN A 605 -16.27 -4.99 35.17
CA ASN A 605 -16.57 -5.20 33.75
C ASN A 605 -16.10 -6.54 33.20
N LEU A 606 -15.07 -7.14 33.78
CA LEU A 606 -14.49 -8.41 33.33
C LEU A 606 -14.95 -9.54 34.23
N TRP A 607 -14.58 -9.55 35.52
CA TRP A 607 -14.73 -10.69 36.43
C TRP A 607 -16.13 -10.89 37.02
N ASN A 608 -17.17 -10.56 36.25
CA ASN A 608 -18.55 -10.83 36.61
C ASN A 608 -18.77 -12.34 36.74
N ARG A 609 -19.26 -12.78 37.90
CA ARG A 609 -19.52 -14.19 38.18
C ARG A 609 -20.61 -14.76 37.27
N ILE A 610 -20.43 -16.01 36.89
CA ILE A 610 -21.40 -16.78 36.11
C ILE A 610 -21.99 -17.86 37.00
N ASP A 611 -23.30 -17.82 37.19
CA ASP A 611 -24.01 -18.84 37.96
C ASP A 611 -24.15 -20.11 37.10
N LEU A 612 -23.57 -21.20 37.59
CA LEU A 612 -23.59 -22.51 36.94
C LEU A 612 -24.39 -23.49 37.79
N SER A 613 -25.15 -24.38 37.15
CA SER A 613 -25.77 -25.53 37.82
C SER A 613 -24.71 -26.47 38.40
N GLU A 614 -25.10 -27.34 39.33
CA GLU A 614 -24.17 -28.33 39.91
C GLU A 614 -23.50 -29.21 38.84
N SER A 615 -24.24 -29.61 37.81
CA SER A 615 -23.69 -30.36 36.68
C SER A 615 -22.67 -29.57 35.87
N GLU A 616 -22.94 -28.29 35.61
CA GLU A 616 -22.02 -27.41 34.88
C GLU A 616 -20.78 -27.09 35.70
N MET A 617 -20.91 -26.88 37.01
CA MET A 617 -19.77 -26.71 37.92
C MET A 617 -18.89 -27.96 37.96
N LYS A 618 -19.48 -29.16 37.96
CA LYS A 618 -18.71 -30.41 37.91
C LYS A 618 -17.94 -30.56 36.60
N GLU A 619 -18.56 -30.23 35.47
CA GLU A 619 -17.86 -30.23 34.18
C GLU A 619 -16.80 -29.12 34.13
N PHE A 620 -17.07 -27.93 34.65
CA PHE A 620 -16.10 -26.83 34.72
C PHE A 620 -14.87 -27.23 35.54
N ARG A 621 -15.06 -27.84 36.72
CA ARG A 621 -13.96 -28.37 37.54
C ARG A 621 -13.12 -29.40 36.77
N LYS A 622 -13.75 -30.30 36.01
CA LYS A 622 -13.05 -31.26 35.14
C LYS A 622 -12.26 -30.55 34.03
N ARG A 623 -12.81 -29.49 33.43
CA ARG A 623 -12.13 -28.68 32.41
C ARG A 623 -10.93 -27.94 32.99
N SER A 624 -11.07 -27.36 34.18
CA SER A 624 -9.98 -26.72 34.92
C SER A 624 -8.87 -27.69 35.28
N ARG A 625 -9.22 -28.94 35.65
CA ARG A 625 -8.22 -30.00 35.85
C ARG A 625 -7.41 -30.24 34.59
N ASN A 626 -8.06 -30.43 33.45
CA ASN A 626 -7.36 -30.63 32.18
C ASN A 626 -6.46 -29.43 31.84
N PHE A 627 -6.91 -28.22 32.18
CA PHE A 627 -6.20 -26.98 31.89
C PHE A 627 -4.99 -26.73 32.80
N TYR A 628 -5.07 -27.06 34.09
CA TYR A 628 -4.02 -26.81 35.07
C TYR A 628 -3.08 -28.00 35.30
N TYR A 629 -3.61 -29.22 35.27
CA TYR A 629 -2.84 -30.43 35.55
C TYR A 629 -2.33 -31.07 34.25
N ASP A 630 -3.22 -31.61 33.41
CA ASP A 630 -2.85 -32.42 32.25
C ASP A 630 -1.98 -31.63 31.26
N LYS A 631 -2.41 -30.40 30.95
CA LYS A 631 -1.66 -29.49 30.09
C LYS A 631 -0.28 -29.15 30.64
N THR A 632 -0.14 -28.97 31.96
CA THR A 632 1.16 -28.66 32.57
C THR A 632 2.10 -29.85 32.47
N LEU A 633 1.63 -31.06 32.74
CA LEU A 633 2.43 -32.27 32.55
C LEU A 633 2.85 -32.45 31.10
N GLN A 634 1.93 -32.23 30.15
CA GLN A 634 2.23 -32.28 28.73
C GLN A 634 3.32 -31.27 28.35
N ARG A 635 3.18 -29.99 28.77
CA ARG A 635 4.16 -28.93 28.46
C ARG A 635 5.54 -29.17 29.06
N ILE A 636 5.60 -29.75 30.25
CA ILE A 636 6.87 -30.12 30.88
C ILE A 636 7.54 -31.25 30.10
N ASN A 637 6.78 -32.25 29.66
CA ASN A 637 7.31 -33.32 28.80
C ASN A 637 7.79 -32.78 27.46
N ASP A 638 7.03 -31.88 26.83
CA ASP A 638 7.44 -31.18 25.60
C ASP A 638 8.77 -30.44 25.81
N PHE A 639 8.93 -29.77 26.95
CA PHE A 639 10.15 -29.05 27.30
C PHE A 639 11.36 -30.00 27.45
N TYR A 640 11.20 -31.13 28.15
CA TYR A 640 12.28 -32.11 28.29
C TYR A 640 12.68 -32.73 26.94
N ASN A 641 11.69 -33.05 26.10
CA ASN A 641 11.94 -33.57 24.75
C ASN A 641 12.66 -32.53 23.87
N LEU A 642 12.26 -31.26 23.97
CA LEU A 642 12.86 -30.17 23.20
C LEU A 642 14.31 -29.87 23.61
N THR A 643 14.61 -29.89 24.91
CA THR A 643 15.87 -29.39 25.46
C THR A 643 16.87 -30.48 25.87
N GLY A 644 16.41 -31.72 26.04
CA GLY A 644 17.20 -32.81 26.61
C GLY A 644 17.50 -32.67 28.11
N ILE A 645 16.94 -31.65 28.78
CA ILE A 645 17.08 -31.45 30.23
C ILE A 645 16.35 -32.56 30.96
N LYS A 646 17.00 -33.09 32.01
CA LYS A 646 16.42 -34.10 32.89
C LYS A 646 15.87 -33.47 34.16
N ASP A 647 14.82 -34.06 34.70
CA ASP A 647 14.31 -33.66 36.01
C ASP A 647 15.24 -34.12 37.14
N GLU A 648 15.97 -33.18 37.71
CA GLU A 648 16.98 -33.39 38.73
C GLU A 648 16.82 -32.41 39.90
N GLU A 649 17.47 -32.68 41.02
CA GLU A 649 17.63 -31.69 42.09
C GLU A 649 18.60 -30.58 41.63
N ASN A 650 18.33 -29.33 42.00
CA ASN A 650 19.15 -28.20 41.59
C ASN A 650 19.43 -27.26 42.76
N VAL A 651 20.57 -26.57 42.71
CA VAL A 651 20.82 -25.39 43.54
C VAL A 651 20.53 -24.16 42.70
N ILE A 652 19.35 -23.56 42.88
CA ILE A 652 18.87 -22.43 42.08
C ILE A 652 19.04 -21.14 42.89
N ASN A 653 19.85 -20.19 42.39
CA ASN A 653 20.20 -18.94 43.08
C ASN A 653 20.65 -19.18 44.53
N GLY A 654 21.48 -20.20 44.74
CA GLY A 654 22.01 -20.59 46.06
C GLY A 654 21.07 -21.43 46.94
N ILE A 655 19.83 -21.68 46.51
CA ILE A 655 18.84 -22.46 47.28
C ILE A 655 18.73 -23.87 46.72
N TYR A 656 18.79 -24.89 47.58
CA TYR A 656 18.49 -26.28 47.18
C TYR A 656 17.00 -26.44 46.88
N VAL A 657 16.70 -26.89 45.66
CA VAL A 657 15.37 -27.11 45.11
C VAL A 657 15.24 -28.57 44.66
N PRO A 658 14.24 -29.32 45.15
CA PRO A 658 13.98 -30.71 44.75
C PRO A 658 13.64 -30.86 43.26
N LYS A 659 13.45 -32.11 42.83
CA LYS A 659 12.93 -32.42 41.48
C LYS A 659 11.59 -31.76 41.24
N LEU A 660 11.32 -31.33 40.01
CA LEU A 660 10.04 -30.72 39.65
C LEU A 660 8.88 -31.72 39.83
N SER A 661 9.08 -32.99 39.48
CA SER A 661 8.12 -34.07 39.75
C SER A 661 7.72 -34.17 41.23
N GLU A 662 8.67 -34.01 42.13
CA GLU A 662 8.43 -34.02 43.58
C GLU A 662 7.71 -32.75 44.06
N LEU A 663 7.96 -31.60 43.43
CA LEU A 663 7.20 -30.38 43.72
C LEU A 663 5.75 -30.53 43.24
N LEU A 664 5.55 -31.05 42.02
CA LEU A 664 4.22 -31.25 41.44
C LEU A 664 3.39 -32.26 42.25
N SER A 665 4.02 -33.30 42.83
CA SER A 665 3.30 -34.25 43.69
C SER A 665 2.80 -33.64 45.01
N ARG A 666 3.30 -32.47 45.39
CA ARG A 666 2.88 -31.71 46.59
C ARG A 666 1.85 -30.63 46.28
N VAL A 667 1.59 -30.36 45.00
CA VAL A 667 0.55 -29.41 44.58
C VAL A 667 -0.81 -30.05 44.80
N ASP A 668 -1.66 -29.37 45.57
CA ASP A 668 -3.07 -29.75 45.70
C ASP A 668 -3.85 -29.32 44.45
N PHE A 669 -3.85 -30.20 43.45
CA PHE A 669 -4.58 -29.95 42.20
C PHE A 669 -6.10 -29.94 42.39
N GLU A 670 -6.65 -30.57 43.44
CA GLU A 670 -8.08 -30.51 43.75
C GLU A 670 -8.48 -29.09 44.18
N LYS A 671 -7.62 -28.43 44.98
CA LYS A 671 -7.77 -27.01 45.32
C LYS A 671 -7.59 -26.09 44.09
N LEU A 672 -6.69 -26.43 43.17
CA LEU A 672 -6.50 -25.64 41.94
C LEU A 672 -7.69 -25.74 40.98
N GLU A 673 -8.29 -26.92 40.83
CA GLU A 673 -9.45 -27.12 39.93
C GLU A 673 -10.77 -26.56 40.51
N ASP A 674 -10.84 -26.25 41.81
CA ASP A 674 -11.96 -25.53 42.45
C ASP A 674 -12.05 -24.06 41.98
N SER A 675 -12.54 -23.89 40.77
CA SER A 675 -12.43 -22.68 39.96
C SER A 675 -13.61 -21.76 40.18
N VAL A 676 -13.41 -20.45 39.98
CA VAL A 676 -14.47 -19.45 40.10
C VAL A 676 -14.88 -18.99 38.70
N PRO A 677 -16.06 -19.40 38.19
CA PRO A 677 -16.49 -19.08 36.84
C PRO A 677 -16.80 -17.60 36.71
N VAL A 678 -16.10 -16.92 35.82
CA VAL A 678 -16.29 -15.51 35.49
C VAL A 678 -16.21 -15.30 33.98
N LEU A 679 -16.71 -14.15 33.52
CA LEU A 679 -16.24 -13.61 32.26
C LEU A 679 -14.74 -13.28 32.42
N PHE A 680 -13.90 -13.88 31.59
CA PHE A 680 -12.44 -13.88 31.76
C PHE A 680 -11.76 -13.21 30.57
N HIS A 681 -10.47 -12.91 30.64
CA HIS A 681 -9.69 -12.48 29.49
C HIS A 681 -8.88 -13.65 28.91
N GLY A 682 -8.18 -14.38 29.77
CA GLY A 682 -7.39 -15.58 29.47
C GLY A 682 -5.96 -15.31 29.01
N ASP A 683 -5.63 -14.06 28.71
CA ASP A 683 -4.26 -13.59 28.48
C ASP A 683 -4.04 -12.19 29.08
N LEU A 684 -4.55 -11.98 30.30
CA LEU A 684 -4.57 -10.67 30.95
C LEU A 684 -3.16 -10.27 31.37
N GLN A 685 -2.45 -9.59 30.49
CA GLN A 685 -1.08 -9.13 30.70
C GLN A 685 -1.03 -7.60 30.55
N PRO A 686 -0.16 -6.87 31.29
CA PRO A 686 0.00 -5.43 31.15
C PRO A 686 0.26 -4.95 29.72
N GLU A 687 0.92 -5.75 28.88
CA GLU A 687 1.16 -5.45 27.45
C GLU A 687 -0.07 -5.63 26.56
N ASN A 688 -1.08 -6.34 27.04
CA ASN A 688 -2.34 -6.56 26.35
C ASN A 688 -3.42 -5.59 26.83
N ILE A 689 -3.04 -4.53 27.56
CA ILE A 689 -3.97 -3.56 28.14
C ILE A 689 -3.54 -2.17 27.68
N ILE A 690 -4.44 -1.47 26.98
CA ILE A 690 -4.24 -0.08 26.60
C ILE A 690 -4.99 0.81 27.59
N VAL A 691 -4.28 1.76 28.17
CA VAL A 691 -4.86 2.93 28.83
C VAL A 691 -5.14 3.97 27.76
N VAL A 692 -6.43 4.23 27.51
CA VAL A 692 -6.91 4.97 26.34
C VAL A 692 -6.68 6.47 26.54
N ASN A 693 -6.07 7.13 25.56
CA ASN A 693 -5.88 8.58 25.56
C ASN A 693 -6.94 9.23 24.66
N ASN A 694 -8.20 9.33 25.09
CA ASN A 694 -9.21 10.02 24.27
C ASN A 694 -10.25 10.79 25.11
N PRO A 695 -10.38 12.12 24.95
CA PRO A 695 -11.39 12.91 25.64
C PRO A 695 -12.84 12.59 25.24
N ASN A 696 -13.07 11.89 24.13
CA ASN A 696 -14.40 11.53 23.62
C ASN A 696 -14.81 10.06 23.90
N ASN A 697 -13.95 9.26 24.54
CA ASN A 697 -14.23 7.85 24.82
C ASN A 697 -14.44 7.67 26.32
N VAL A 698 -15.61 7.14 26.72
CA VAL A 698 -16.05 7.02 28.13
C VAL A 698 -15.32 5.87 28.87
N LYS A 699 -14.26 5.30 28.31
CA LYS A 699 -13.59 4.11 28.87
C LYS A 699 -12.10 4.33 29.04
N ASP A 700 -11.64 4.12 30.27
CA ASP A 700 -10.23 4.27 30.65
C ASP A 700 -9.32 3.17 30.09
N PHE A 701 -9.87 1.98 29.80
CA PHE A 701 -9.09 0.80 29.42
C PHE A 701 -9.68 0.05 28.23
N CYS A 702 -8.80 -0.51 27.42
CA CYS A 702 -9.13 -1.42 26.33
C CYS A 702 -8.24 -2.67 26.40
N LEU A 703 -8.86 -3.85 26.50
CA LEU A 703 -8.20 -5.13 26.62
C LEU A 703 -8.00 -5.73 25.21
N LEU A 704 -6.76 -6.10 24.89
CA LEU A 704 -6.35 -6.68 23.62
C LEU A 704 -6.04 -8.16 23.78
N ASP A 705 -6.01 -8.90 22.67
CA ASP A 705 -5.50 -10.28 22.63
C ASP A 705 -6.18 -11.27 23.59
N TRP A 706 -7.46 -11.06 23.89
CA TRP A 706 -8.28 -12.01 24.66
C TRP A 706 -8.19 -13.42 24.09
N ARG A 707 -8.13 -14.43 24.97
CA ARG A 707 -8.01 -15.83 24.58
C ARG A 707 -9.26 -16.27 23.81
N GLN A 708 -9.18 -17.27 22.95
CA GLN A 708 -10.36 -17.79 22.24
C GLN A 708 -11.25 -18.68 23.12
N ASP A 709 -10.69 -19.39 24.11
CA ASP A 709 -11.43 -20.30 25.00
C ASP A 709 -10.67 -20.60 26.31
N TYR A 710 -11.38 -21.11 27.31
CA TYR A 710 -10.85 -21.78 28.51
C TYR A 710 -11.18 -23.28 28.44
N ALA A 711 -10.24 -24.10 27.97
CA ALA A 711 -10.41 -25.55 27.84
C ALA A 711 -11.63 -25.98 26.99
N GLY A 712 -11.91 -25.20 25.93
CA GLY A 712 -13.05 -25.36 25.03
C GLY A 712 -14.31 -24.57 25.43
N LEU A 713 -14.28 -23.89 26.58
CA LEU A 713 -15.38 -23.01 27.03
C LEU A 713 -15.13 -21.58 26.56
N THR A 714 -16.09 -21.02 25.83
CA THR A 714 -15.98 -19.66 25.27
C THR A 714 -16.65 -18.61 26.16
N ASP A 715 -17.67 -19.02 26.91
CA ASP A 715 -18.57 -18.11 27.64
C ASP A 715 -18.02 -17.68 29.00
N TYR A 716 -17.21 -18.52 29.63
CA TYR A 716 -16.63 -18.27 30.95
C TYR A 716 -15.32 -19.04 31.14
N GLY A 717 -14.57 -18.65 32.16
CA GLY A 717 -13.30 -19.23 32.55
C GLY A 717 -13.03 -18.95 34.03
N ASP A 718 -11.82 -19.26 34.49
CA ASP A 718 -11.47 -19.12 35.90
C ASP A 718 -10.78 -17.78 36.19
N ILE A 719 -11.25 -17.04 37.18
CA ILE A 719 -10.65 -15.77 37.62
C ILE A 719 -9.20 -15.96 38.08
N TYR A 720 -8.89 -17.10 38.71
CA TYR A 720 -7.54 -17.38 39.18
C TYR A 720 -6.53 -17.50 38.03
N TYR A 721 -6.99 -17.85 36.82
CA TYR A 721 -6.14 -17.85 35.65
C TYR A 721 -5.80 -16.43 35.19
N ASP A 722 -6.76 -15.51 35.18
CA ASP A 722 -6.51 -14.09 34.87
C ASP A 722 -5.59 -13.46 35.91
N PHE A 723 -5.79 -13.75 37.20
CA PHE A 723 -4.90 -13.33 38.28
C PHE A 723 -3.48 -13.83 38.09
N ALA A 724 -3.31 -15.13 37.81
CA ALA A 724 -2.00 -15.71 37.56
C ALA A 724 -1.36 -15.13 36.28
N LYS A 725 -2.16 -14.83 35.26
CA LYS A 725 -1.75 -14.16 34.01
C LYS A 725 -1.33 -12.70 34.25
N LEU A 726 -2.00 -11.95 35.11
CA LEU A 726 -1.55 -10.61 35.44
C LEU A 726 -0.25 -10.66 36.24
N LYS A 727 -0.21 -11.49 37.29
CA LYS A 727 0.95 -11.63 38.17
C LYS A 727 2.23 -12.05 37.47
N HIS A 728 2.18 -13.06 36.59
CA HIS A 728 3.41 -13.52 35.92
C HIS A 728 4.01 -12.42 35.04
N ALA A 729 3.18 -11.61 34.39
CA ALA A 729 3.64 -10.54 33.50
C ALA A 729 4.07 -9.26 34.26
N LEU A 730 3.57 -9.04 35.47
CA LEU A 730 4.13 -8.03 36.38
C LEU A 730 5.56 -8.38 36.84
N ILE A 731 5.89 -9.67 36.93
CA ILE A 731 7.22 -10.15 37.33
C ILE A 731 8.18 -10.24 36.14
N VAL A 732 7.77 -10.91 35.05
CA VAL A 732 8.53 -11.04 33.80
C VAL A 732 7.70 -10.50 32.66
N ASN A 733 7.87 -9.21 32.39
CA ASN A 733 7.14 -8.49 31.37
C ASN A 733 7.78 -8.63 29.97
N GLY A 734 7.01 -8.38 28.91
CA GLY A 734 7.42 -8.64 27.53
C GLY A 734 8.67 -7.85 27.08
N GLU A 735 8.86 -6.67 27.64
CA GLU A 735 10.01 -5.80 27.33
C GLU A 735 11.33 -6.37 27.86
N ILE A 736 11.33 -6.97 29.06
CA ILE A 736 12.52 -7.63 29.63
C ILE A 736 13.03 -8.70 28.67
N ILE A 737 12.12 -9.44 28.06
CA ILE A 737 12.43 -10.51 27.11
C ILE A 737 13.01 -9.92 25.84
N ARG A 738 12.32 -8.94 25.22
CA ARG A 738 12.74 -8.31 23.95
C ARG A 738 14.13 -7.66 24.04
N ASN A 739 14.44 -7.09 25.20
CA ASN A 739 15.71 -6.38 25.42
C ASN A 739 16.81 -7.29 25.99
N ASN A 740 16.59 -8.60 26.10
CA ASN A 740 17.52 -9.55 26.74
C ASN A 740 17.96 -9.12 28.15
N ASN A 741 17.06 -8.50 28.91
CA ASN A 741 17.28 -8.03 30.28
C ASN A 741 17.13 -9.18 31.30
N PHE A 742 17.63 -10.35 30.96
CA PHE A 742 17.73 -11.50 31.85
C PHE A 742 19.02 -12.27 31.56
N SER A 743 19.51 -13.01 32.56
CA SER A 743 20.63 -13.92 32.40
C SER A 743 20.32 -15.24 33.06
N ILE A 744 20.78 -16.33 32.45
CA ILE A 744 20.74 -17.65 33.07
C ILE A 744 22.01 -18.42 32.74
N LYS A 745 22.59 -19.06 33.76
CA LYS A 745 23.73 -19.96 33.65
C LYS A 745 23.42 -21.25 34.40
N LYS A 746 23.56 -22.38 33.72
CA LYS A 746 23.51 -23.73 34.32
C LYS A 746 24.91 -24.34 34.24
N ASP A 747 25.44 -24.74 35.38
CA ASP A 747 26.67 -25.53 35.52
C ASP A 747 26.36 -26.75 36.37
N ASP A 748 26.27 -27.91 35.72
CA ASP A 748 25.78 -29.15 36.31
C ASP A 748 24.45 -28.93 37.08
N LYS A 749 24.40 -29.19 38.39
CA LYS A 749 23.21 -28.98 39.22
C LYS A 749 23.00 -27.52 39.68
N LYS A 750 23.97 -26.64 39.49
CA LYS A 750 23.90 -25.22 39.90
C LYS A 750 23.27 -24.39 38.79
N VAL A 751 22.23 -23.65 39.15
CA VAL A 751 21.54 -22.72 38.25
C VAL A 751 21.56 -21.35 38.89
N ASN A 752 22.05 -20.36 38.16
CA ASN A 752 21.95 -18.97 38.57
C ASN A 752 21.25 -18.18 37.48
N PHE A 753 20.22 -17.43 37.84
CA PHE A 753 19.57 -16.50 36.95
C PHE A 753 19.30 -15.16 37.64
N SER A 754 19.27 -14.12 36.83
CA SER A 754 18.85 -12.78 37.22
C SER A 754 17.98 -12.18 36.12
N TYR A 755 17.08 -11.28 36.48
CA TYR A 755 16.25 -10.54 35.55
C TYR A 755 15.94 -9.17 36.14
N TYR A 756 15.74 -8.19 35.26
CA TYR A 756 15.30 -6.86 35.69
C TYR A 756 13.79 -6.88 35.92
N MET A 757 13.32 -6.06 36.86
CA MET A 757 11.90 -5.74 37.00
C MET A 757 11.76 -4.22 36.92
N LYS A 758 10.75 -3.74 36.19
CA LYS A 758 10.49 -2.29 36.12
C LYS A 758 9.92 -1.83 37.46
N SER A 759 10.37 -0.67 37.95
CA SER A 759 10.00 -0.16 39.28
C SER A 759 8.49 0.02 39.43
N ASN A 760 7.80 0.53 38.40
CA ASN A 760 6.34 0.66 38.38
C ASN A 760 5.64 -0.70 38.54
N LEU A 761 6.13 -1.75 37.86
CA LEU A 761 5.52 -3.09 37.92
C LEU A 761 5.73 -3.79 39.27
N ILE A 762 6.82 -3.46 39.98
CA ILE A 762 7.01 -3.91 41.38
C ILE A 762 5.90 -3.33 42.26
N THR A 763 5.61 -2.03 42.12
CA THR A 763 4.54 -1.40 42.91
C THR A 763 3.16 -1.93 42.52
N PHE A 764 2.91 -2.18 41.23
CA PHE A 764 1.67 -2.81 40.78
C PHE A 764 1.51 -4.24 41.31
N LEU A 765 2.61 -4.98 41.48
CA LEU A 765 2.58 -6.32 42.07
C LEU A 765 2.12 -6.28 43.53
N GLU A 766 2.58 -5.31 44.31
CA GLU A 766 2.15 -5.11 45.70
C GLU A 766 0.65 -4.77 45.76
N ASP A 767 0.20 -3.79 44.96
CA ASP A 767 -1.21 -3.40 44.86
C ASP A 767 -2.11 -4.57 44.43
N PHE A 768 -1.64 -5.39 43.49
CA PHE A 768 -2.37 -6.56 43.02
C PHE A 768 -2.49 -7.64 44.10
N GLU A 769 -1.42 -7.94 44.84
CA GLU A 769 -1.47 -8.92 45.93
C GLU A 769 -2.41 -8.49 47.05
N ASP A 770 -2.43 -7.19 47.37
CA ASP A 770 -3.34 -6.64 48.38
C ASP A 770 -4.79 -6.65 47.89
N PHE A 771 -5.04 -6.38 46.62
CA PHE A 771 -6.36 -6.53 46.01
C PHE A 771 -6.88 -7.98 46.13
N VAL A 772 -6.07 -8.98 45.74
CA VAL A 772 -6.46 -10.40 45.81
C VAL A 772 -6.84 -10.80 47.25
N LYS A 773 -6.05 -10.38 48.25
CA LYS A 773 -6.33 -10.63 49.67
C LYS A 773 -7.60 -9.93 50.13
N LYS A 774 -7.76 -8.65 49.81
CA LYS A 774 -8.89 -7.81 50.24
C LYS A 774 -10.22 -8.35 49.70
N GLU A 775 -10.23 -8.87 48.48
CA GLU A 775 -11.41 -9.46 47.84
C GLU A 775 -11.67 -10.92 48.28
N GLY A 776 -10.85 -11.47 49.18
CA GLY A 776 -11.05 -12.81 49.77
C GLY A 776 -10.65 -13.97 48.86
N TYR A 777 -9.82 -13.73 47.84
CA TYR A 777 -9.30 -14.78 46.97
C TYR A 777 -8.03 -15.42 47.54
N ASP A 778 -7.77 -16.66 47.12
CA ASP A 778 -6.62 -17.43 47.59
C ASP A 778 -5.32 -17.01 46.86
N VAL A 779 -4.48 -16.28 47.59
CA VAL A 779 -3.16 -15.82 47.09
C VAL A 779 -2.22 -16.99 46.81
N GLU A 780 -2.29 -18.06 47.59
CA GLU A 780 -1.45 -19.25 47.40
C GLU A 780 -1.79 -19.94 46.08
N LYS A 781 -3.09 -20.07 45.78
CA LYS A 781 -3.58 -20.58 44.51
C LYS A 781 -3.07 -19.74 43.33
N VAL A 782 -3.13 -18.41 43.43
CA VAL A 782 -2.57 -17.50 42.41
C VAL A 782 -1.06 -17.74 42.25
N ASN A 783 -0.30 -17.85 43.34
CA ASN A 783 1.15 -18.07 43.30
C ASN A 783 1.53 -19.37 42.60
N ILE A 784 0.86 -20.47 42.96
CA ILE A 784 1.10 -21.77 42.33
C ILE A 784 0.78 -21.70 40.84
N LEU A 785 -0.39 -21.16 40.45
CA LEU A 785 -0.76 -21.02 39.04
C LEU A 785 0.20 -20.13 38.25
N THR A 786 0.72 -19.04 38.85
CA THR A 786 1.78 -18.21 38.24
C THR A 786 3.03 -19.04 37.97
N SER A 787 3.46 -19.89 38.90
CA SER A 787 4.59 -20.80 38.69
C SER A 787 4.32 -21.82 37.57
N LEU A 788 3.11 -22.38 37.52
CA LEU A 788 2.72 -23.31 36.45
C LEU A 788 2.65 -22.60 35.09
N ILE A 789 2.29 -21.31 35.02
CA ILE A 789 2.31 -20.54 33.77
C ILE A 789 3.72 -20.50 33.18
N TYR A 790 4.75 -20.20 34.00
CA TYR A 790 6.14 -20.19 33.52
C TYR A 790 6.57 -21.53 32.94
N LEU A 791 6.23 -22.63 33.63
CA LEU A 791 6.51 -23.99 33.15
C LEU A 791 5.77 -24.29 31.83
N ASN A 792 4.51 -23.84 31.71
CA ASN A 792 3.66 -24.06 30.55
C ASN A 792 4.14 -23.32 29.29
N ILE A 793 4.73 -22.12 29.45
CA ILE A 793 5.23 -21.34 28.32
C ILE A 793 6.69 -21.65 27.98
N ALA A 794 7.47 -22.27 28.88
CA ALA A 794 8.85 -22.68 28.62
C ALA A 794 9.07 -23.42 27.28
N PRO A 795 8.30 -24.48 26.91
CA PRO A 795 8.52 -25.19 25.64
C PRO A 795 8.12 -24.38 24.39
N LEU A 796 7.46 -23.23 24.55
CA LEU A 796 7.00 -22.37 23.45
C LEU A 796 8.05 -21.32 23.05
N HIS A 797 9.16 -21.25 23.76
CA HIS A 797 10.22 -20.27 23.54
C HIS A 797 11.56 -20.94 23.21
N HIS A 798 12.50 -20.16 22.68
CA HIS A 798 13.84 -20.60 22.32
C HIS A 798 14.84 -20.37 23.46
N TYR A 799 16.00 -21.01 23.37
CA TYR A 799 17.12 -20.79 24.28
C TYR A 799 17.70 -19.38 24.12
N PRO A 800 18.12 -18.68 25.21
CA PRO A 800 18.14 -19.14 26.61
C PRO A 800 16.85 -18.86 27.39
N TYR A 801 15.84 -18.25 26.76
CA TYR A 801 14.63 -17.81 27.46
C TYR A 801 13.77 -18.97 27.98
N ASN A 802 13.64 -20.05 27.19
CA ASN A 802 12.93 -21.26 27.65
C ASN A 802 13.54 -21.88 28.92
N LEU A 803 14.87 -21.87 29.03
CA LEU A 803 15.60 -22.37 30.17
C LEU A 803 15.34 -21.52 31.41
N PHE A 804 15.36 -20.20 31.23
CA PHE A 804 15.03 -19.24 32.27
C PHE A 804 13.62 -19.47 32.82
N LEU A 805 12.63 -19.60 31.94
CA LEU A 805 11.24 -19.85 32.31
C LEU A 805 11.06 -21.15 33.11
N TYR A 806 11.68 -22.24 32.67
CA TYR A 806 11.62 -23.53 33.36
C TYR A 806 12.16 -23.42 34.80
N TYR A 807 13.36 -22.86 34.98
CA TYR A 807 13.96 -22.74 36.31
C TYR A 807 13.30 -21.69 37.20
N LEU A 808 12.80 -20.59 36.62
CA LEU A 808 11.98 -19.62 37.35
C LEU A 808 10.68 -20.25 37.84
N GLY A 809 9.99 -21.01 36.98
CA GLY A 809 8.77 -21.74 37.33
C GLY A 809 9.02 -22.76 38.46
N LYS A 810 10.06 -23.58 38.33
CA LYS A 810 10.45 -24.56 39.35
C LYS A 810 10.80 -23.90 40.69
N TYR A 811 11.58 -22.82 40.66
CA TYR A 811 12.00 -22.09 41.85
C TYR A 811 10.83 -21.40 42.57
N THR A 812 9.96 -20.73 41.81
CA THR A 812 8.79 -20.05 42.37
C THR A 812 7.75 -21.04 42.89
N LEU A 813 7.60 -22.21 42.25
CA LEU A 813 6.74 -23.28 42.73
C LEU A 813 7.22 -23.79 44.09
N TYR A 814 8.52 -24.07 44.20
CA TYR A 814 9.12 -24.48 45.47
C TYR A 814 8.93 -23.46 46.59
N LYS A 815 9.09 -22.15 46.29
CA LYS A 815 8.81 -21.09 47.26
C LYS A 815 7.35 -21.08 47.70
N SER A 816 6.43 -21.18 46.76
CA SER A 816 4.98 -21.18 47.04
C SER A 816 4.59 -22.36 47.94
N LEU A 817 5.17 -23.55 47.69
CA LEU A 817 4.92 -24.75 48.48
C LEU A 817 5.62 -24.75 49.85
N LYS A 818 6.65 -23.92 50.06
CA LYS A 818 7.36 -23.79 51.35
C LYS A 818 6.65 -22.89 52.35
N THR A 819 5.83 -21.96 51.87
CA THR A 819 5.00 -21.09 52.71
C THR A 819 3.83 -21.85 53.36
N ILE A 820 3.64 -23.13 52.99
CA ILE A 820 2.60 -24.05 53.51
C ILE A 820 3.03 -24.67 54.86
N LYS A 821 3.31 -23.85 55.87
CA LYS A 821 3.55 -24.34 57.24
C LYS A 821 2.68 -23.66 58.27
#